data_AF-A0AAN6C6E2-F1
#
_entry.id   AF-A0AAN6C6E2-F1
#
_cell.length_a   1.000
_cell.length_b   1.000
_cell.length_c   1.000
_cell.angle_alpha   90.00
_cell.angle_beta   90.00
_cell.angle_gamma   90.00
#
_symmetry.space_group_name_H-M   'P 1'
#
loop_
_entity.id
_entity.type
_entity.pdbx_description
1 polymer ?
#
loop_
_entity_poly.entity_id
_entity_poly.type
_entity_poly.pdbx_seq_one_letter_code
_entity_poly.pdbx_strand_id
1 'polypeptide(L)'
;MSSNKPSRKFSTGATSHRKRQMSLMVEKDGHINAPLQTLYLGISAVFADDHTAVIALAIHDTVYLNDFSIKHVSLDEDMRQGQDLIADHIINEVETYEHVNFVKFIGAGLPVTLKYMSPSLCSRLWLDLDIVPVVLRPDHEAKEKNFWDVKRVDEQADSMARKCILNFGPSLVPHLQVGYRGIVQTDAGFRVHLTNIQNHKDTCSLATWNATQFYANKLREKKTKLAFFSATPQGGGVALMRHALVRLSRLMGVDVTWYVPKPRPGVFRITKNQHNILQGVSHPDQRISDAEKGAISDWIEDNAKRYWLSEGGPLRPPEEGGADIIFIDDPQMPGLIPMIKRLTPDRPVLYRSHIQIRSDLVAIDGSPQNDIWNYLWSNIKEADMFISHPIPKFVPHTVPKEKVVYLPATTDWIDGLNKHMNKWDTGYYAHIYNTQCRNQRMTELDWPNRKYIAQVARFDPAKGIPTVIDSYAEFRRRCDDANITEVPQLVVCGNGSIDDPDGAIIFDQTMTQLEDHYPHLLDDVSVMRLDANDQLLNMVIANAHVILQLSTREGFEIKVSEALHAGVPVIVSNEGGIPLQVKDNVNGYLVTPGDYKTVAKHLMDLYTDHDLHARMSREAKNGVSDEVGTVGNALGWFYLAAKWQELGTNPGLRGDEKWVNDMAREEAGYPYSEGENRLPRHFTQRKEGAQNGKVQENGDNE
;
A
#
# COMPACT_ATOMS: atom_id res chain seq x y z
N MET A 1 -26.05 -33.09 -37.21
CA MET A 1 -26.88 -31.88 -37.41
C MET A 1 -26.21 -30.75 -36.66
N SER A 2 -25.54 -29.85 -37.39
CA SER A 2 -24.86 -28.65 -36.88
C SER A 2 -25.90 -27.73 -36.23
N SER A 3 -25.92 -27.64 -34.89
CA SER A 3 -26.76 -26.69 -34.17
C SER A 3 -25.98 -25.39 -33.97
N ASN A 4 -26.09 -24.48 -34.93
CA ASN A 4 -25.77 -23.07 -34.74
C ASN A 4 -26.72 -22.51 -33.66
N LYS A 5 -26.34 -22.62 -32.38
CA LYS A 5 -27.04 -21.94 -31.29
C LYS A 5 -26.76 -20.43 -31.42
N PRO A 6 -27.76 -19.55 -31.31
CA PRO A 6 -27.59 -18.13 -31.63
C PRO A 6 -26.71 -17.43 -30.58
N SER A 7 -25.52 -16.99 -30.99
CA SER A 7 -24.73 -16.01 -30.24
C SER A 7 -25.46 -14.66 -30.23
N ARG A 8 -25.54 -14.00 -29.08
CA ARG A 8 -26.06 -12.64 -28.95
C ARG A 8 -24.91 -11.67 -28.73
N LYS A 9 -24.81 -10.65 -29.58
CA LYS A 9 -23.89 -9.53 -29.38
C LYS A 9 -24.55 -8.45 -28.54
N PHE A 10 -23.73 -7.61 -27.91
CA PHE A 10 -24.17 -6.34 -27.33
C PHE A 10 -25.00 -5.55 -28.34
N SER A 11 -26.03 -4.90 -27.83
CA SER A 11 -27.04 -4.20 -28.63
C SER A 11 -27.03 -2.70 -28.40
N THR A 12 -26.40 -2.24 -27.32
CA THR A 12 -26.25 -0.83 -26.97
C THR A 12 -24.95 -0.28 -27.54
N GLY A 13 -24.99 1.02 -27.85
CA GLY A 13 -23.87 1.76 -28.41
C GLY A 13 -23.92 3.21 -27.93
N ALA A 14 -22.76 3.80 -27.62
CA ALA A 14 -22.69 5.25 -27.41
C ALA A 14 -23.28 6.00 -28.62
N THR A 15 -24.02 7.09 -28.35
CA THR A 15 -24.64 7.91 -29.40
C THR A 15 -23.59 8.44 -30.37
N SER A 16 -23.94 8.61 -31.64
CA SER A 16 -23.01 9.16 -32.65
C SER A 16 -22.48 10.55 -32.26
N HIS A 17 -23.31 11.36 -31.59
CA HIS A 17 -22.90 12.64 -31.02
C HIS A 17 -21.83 12.47 -29.92
N ARG A 18 -22.06 11.58 -28.95
CA ARG A 18 -21.07 11.30 -27.89
C ARG A 18 -19.78 10.77 -28.49
N LYS A 19 -19.84 9.82 -29.43
CA LYS A 19 -18.66 9.31 -30.15
C LYS A 19 -17.87 10.44 -30.81
N ARG A 20 -18.54 11.35 -31.52
CA ARG A 20 -17.88 12.51 -32.16
C ARG A 20 -17.24 13.46 -31.14
N GLN A 21 -17.95 13.83 -30.07
CA GLN A 21 -17.40 14.71 -29.01
C GLN A 21 -16.17 14.08 -28.35
N MET A 22 -16.27 12.79 -28.05
CA MET A 22 -15.18 12.01 -27.49
C MET A 22 -13.98 11.94 -28.44
N SER A 23 -14.19 11.66 -29.73
CA SER A 23 -13.11 11.68 -30.73
C SER A 23 -12.43 13.04 -30.82
N LEU A 24 -13.17 14.14 -30.76
CA LEU A 24 -12.60 15.49 -30.75
C LEU A 24 -11.79 15.79 -29.49
N MET A 25 -12.27 15.37 -28.30
CA MET A 25 -11.48 15.45 -27.05
C MET A 25 -10.21 14.60 -27.13
N VAL A 26 -10.30 13.40 -27.70
CA VAL A 26 -9.17 12.49 -27.88
C VAL A 26 -8.12 13.09 -28.81
N GLU A 27 -8.54 13.75 -29.90
CA GLU A 27 -7.65 14.46 -30.84
C GLU A 27 -7.00 15.70 -30.21
N LYS A 28 -7.72 16.42 -29.35
CA LYS A 28 -7.25 17.68 -28.74
C LYS A 28 -6.38 17.46 -27.50
N ASP A 29 -6.81 16.58 -26.60
CA ASP A 29 -6.26 16.41 -25.26
C ASP A 29 -5.49 15.09 -25.10
N GLY A 30 -5.31 14.35 -26.20
CA GLY A 30 -4.57 13.09 -26.26
C GLY A 30 -5.22 11.98 -25.44
N HIS A 31 -6.23 11.31 -25.99
CA HIS A 31 -6.89 10.08 -25.46
C HIS A 31 -7.48 10.07 -24.02
N ILE A 32 -7.12 10.99 -23.11
CA ILE A 32 -6.92 10.59 -21.71
C ILE A 32 -7.76 11.36 -20.67
N ASN A 33 -8.53 12.42 -20.95
CA ASN A 33 -9.27 13.15 -19.88
C ASN A 33 -10.79 13.06 -19.91
N ALA A 34 -11.34 11.97 -20.43
CA ALA A 34 -12.76 11.89 -20.71
C ALA A 34 -13.64 11.46 -19.51
N PRO A 35 -14.85 12.05 -19.36
CA PRO A 35 -15.85 11.57 -18.43
C PRO A 35 -16.40 10.21 -18.88
N LEU A 36 -15.97 9.14 -18.21
CA LEU A 36 -16.48 7.79 -18.44
C LEU A 36 -17.65 7.50 -17.51
N GLN A 37 -18.68 6.83 -18.05
CA GLN A 37 -19.75 6.31 -17.21
C GLN A 37 -19.27 5.05 -16.49
N THR A 38 -19.43 5.00 -15.18
CA THR A 38 -19.03 3.85 -14.38
C THR A 38 -20.11 2.76 -14.42
N LEU A 39 -19.69 1.51 -14.63
CA LEU A 39 -20.56 0.35 -14.76
C LEU A 39 -19.99 -0.86 -13.99
N TYR A 40 -20.81 -1.90 -13.88
CA TYR A 40 -20.46 -3.19 -13.29
C TYR A 40 -20.70 -4.31 -14.30
N LEU A 41 -19.88 -5.35 -14.18
CA LEU A 41 -19.91 -6.52 -15.04
C LEU A 41 -20.35 -7.74 -14.24
N GLY A 42 -21.17 -8.58 -14.85
CA GLY A 42 -21.47 -9.92 -14.40
C GLY A 42 -21.00 -10.92 -15.44
N ILE A 43 -20.26 -11.93 -15.02
CA ILE A 43 -19.66 -12.93 -15.90
C ILE A 43 -20.15 -14.30 -15.45
N SER A 44 -20.66 -15.10 -16.37
CA SER A 44 -20.88 -16.53 -16.15
C SER A 44 -20.47 -17.34 -17.37
N ALA A 45 -20.11 -18.60 -17.15
CA ALA A 45 -19.87 -19.54 -18.22
C ALA A 45 -20.41 -20.93 -17.88
N VAL A 46 -20.96 -21.61 -18.88
CA VAL A 46 -21.40 -23.01 -18.80
C VAL A 46 -20.60 -23.82 -19.81
N PHE A 47 -20.11 -24.97 -19.38
CA PHE A 47 -19.27 -25.85 -20.18
C PHE A 47 -20.09 -27.05 -20.66
N ALA A 48 -20.07 -27.30 -21.96
CA ALA A 48 -20.73 -28.45 -22.57
C ALA A 48 -19.74 -29.58 -22.86
N ASP A 49 -20.26 -30.80 -22.98
CA ASP A 49 -19.46 -32.02 -23.19
C ASP A 49 -18.72 -32.04 -24.54
N ASP A 50 -19.14 -31.18 -25.48
CA ASP A 50 -18.54 -30.99 -26.81
C ASP A 50 -17.41 -29.94 -26.79
N HIS A 51 -16.71 -29.82 -25.66
CA HIS A 51 -15.62 -28.87 -25.47
C HIS A 51 -15.99 -27.42 -25.82
N THR A 52 -17.25 -27.03 -25.69
CA THR A 52 -17.70 -25.65 -25.93
C THR A 52 -18.03 -24.95 -24.62
N ALA A 53 -17.45 -23.77 -24.40
CA ALA A 53 -17.86 -22.86 -23.33
C ALA A 53 -18.90 -21.86 -23.86
N VAL A 54 -20.05 -21.78 -23.21
CA VAL A 54 -21.03 -20.71 -23.42
C VAL A 54 -20.77 -19.64 -22.38
N ILE A 55 -20.26 -18.49 -22.80
CA ILE A 55 -19.92 -17.35 -21.95
C ILE A 55 -21.01 -16.30 -22.07
N ALA A 56 -21.46 -15.76 -20.95
CA ALA A 56 -22.36 -14.61 -20.91
C ALA A 56 -21.76 -13.46 -20.10
N LEU A 57 -21.92 -12.26 -20.64
CA LEU A 57 -21.54 -11.00 -20.02
C LEU A 57 -22.80 -10.16 -19.83
N ALA A 58 -23.06 -9.72 -18.60
CA ALA A 58 -24.17 -8.84 -18.26
C ALA A 58 -23.63 -7.50 -17.74
N ILE A 59 -24.10 -6.40 -18.31
CA ILE A 59 -23.60 -5.05 -18.03
C ILE A 59 -24.66 -4.30 -17.25
N HIS A 60 -24.28 -3.79 -16.07
CA HIS A 60 -25.19 -3.12 -15.16
C HIS A 60 -24.67 -1.73 -14.80
N ASP A 61 -25.59 -0.79 -14.60
CA ASP A 61 -25.31 0.33 -13.70
C ASP A 61 -25.56 -0.11 -12.25
N THR A 62 -25.90 0.78 -11.32
CA THR A 62 -26.21 0.37 -9.94
C THR A 62 -27.60 -0.21 -9.74
N VAL A 63 -28.48 -0.16 -10.77
CA VAL A 63 -29.91 -0.48 -10.69
C VAL A 63 -30.38 -1.41 -11.81
N TYR A 64 -30.01 -1.13 -13.06
CA TYR A 64 -30.57 -1.75 -14.26
C TYR A 64 -29.53 -2.53 -15.06
N LEU A 65 -30.01 -3.61 -15.69
CA LEU A 65 -29.31 -4.29 -16.77
C LEU A 65 -29.33 -3.40 -18.01
N ASN A 66 -28.16 -2.92 -18.42
CA ASN A 66 -28.00 -2.03 -19.57
C ASN A 66 -27.82 -2.81 -20.88
N ASP A 67 -27.03 -3.88 -20.86
CA ASP A 67 -26.79 -4.71 -22.04
C ASP A 67 -26.29 -6.11 -21.64
N PHE A 68 -26.27 -7.05 -22.60
CA PHE A 68 -25.66 -8.35 -22.39
C PHE A 68 -25.21 -9.01 -23.70
N SER A 69 -24.24 -9.93 -23.60
CA SER A 69 -23.81 -10.79 -24.69
C SER A 69 -23.77 -12.25 -24.28
N ILE A 70 -23.92 -13.14 -25.26
CA ILE A 70 -23.78 -14.60 -25.12
C ILE A 70 -22.96 -15.10 -26.30
N LYS A 71 -21.84 -15.77 -26.04
CA LYS A 71 -20.97 -16.34 -27.07
C LYS A 71 -20.60 -17.78 -26.76
N HIS A 72 -20.40 -18.53 -27.83
CA HIS A 72 -19.91 -19.90 -27.82
C HIS A 72 -18.43 -19.88 -28.19
N VAL A 73 -17.58 -20.38 -27.31
CA VAL A 73 -16.13 -20.50 -27.50
C VAL A 73 -15.79 -21.99 -27.56
N SER A 74 -15.26 -22.45 -28.69
CA SER A 74 -14.75 -23.82 -28.82
C SER A 74 -13.40 -23.95 -28.11
N LEU A 75 -13.25 -24.99 -27.30
CA LEU A 75 -12.05 -25.31 -26.53
C LEU A 75 -11.27 -26.49 -27.16
N ASP A 76 -11.66 -26.96 -28.35
CA ASP A 76 -11.25 -28.24 -28.94
C ASP A 76 -9.82 -28.30 -29.51
N GLU A 77 -9.18 -27.18 -29.90
CA GLU A 77 -7.88 -27.26 -30.59
C GLU A 77 -6.63 -27.01 -29.72
N ASP A 78 -6.69 -26.31 -28.57
CA ASP A 78 -5.46 -25.75 -27.96
C ASP A 78 -5.33 -25.79 -26.43
N MET A 79 -5.95 -26.77 -25.74
CA MET A 79 -5.62 -27.07 -24.33
C MET A 79 -4.15 -27.51 -24.10
N ARG A 80 -3.31 -27.58 -25.14
CA ARG A 80 -1.93 -28.09 -25.10
C ARG A 80 -0.84 -27.02 -24.86
N GLN A 81 -1.16 -25.73 -24.87
CA GLN A 81 -0.15 -24.64 -24.76
C GLN A 81 -0.23 -23.78 -23.48
N GLY A 82 -1.15 -24.06 -22.54
CA GLY A 82 -1.26 -23.30 -21.29
C GLY A 82 -1.89 -21.91 -21.42
N GLN A 83 -2.63 -21.64 -22.50
CA GLN A 83 -3.37 -20.40 -22.71
C GLN A 83 -4.76 -20.45 -22.04
N ASP A 84 -5.19 -19.35 -21.42
CA ASP A 84 -6.50 -19.19 -20.79
C ASP A 84 -7.46 -18.49 -21.76
N LEU A 85 -7.94 -19.23 -22.75
CA LEU A 85 -8.76 -18.70 -23.86
C LEU A 85 -10.06 -18.03 -23.38
N ILE A 86 -10.60 -18.47 -22.25
CA ILE A 86 -11.79 -17.87 -21.63
C ILE A 86 -11.44 -16.47 -21.14
N ALA A 87 -10.31 -16.31 -20.46
CA ALA A 87 -9.82 -15.00 -20.04
C ALA A 87 -9.51 -14.12 -21.26
N ASP A 88 -8.79 -14.62 -22.27
CA ASP A 88 -8.49 -13.85 -23.49
C ASP A 88 -9.75 -13.31 -24.15
N HIS A 89 -10.77 -14.16 -24.28
CA HIS A 89 -12.02 -13.79 -24.88
C HIS A 89 -12.75 -12.70 -24.09
N ILE A 90 -12.89 -12.89 -22.77
CA ILE A 90 -13.60 -11.96 -21.89
C ILE A 90 -12.87 -10.62 -21.84
N ILE A 91 -11.55 -10.62 -21.63
CA ILE A 91 -10.74 -9.39 -21.53
C ILE A 91 -10.89 -8.56 -22.81
N ASN A 92 -10.71 -9.19 -23.98
CA ASN A 92 -10.84 -8.49 -25.26
C ASN A 92 -12.27 -7.94 -25.50
N GLU A 93 -13.30 -8.70 -25.13
CA GLU A 93 -14.69 -8.25 -25.30
C GLU A 93 -15.06 -7.09 -24.35
N VAL A 94 -14.57 -7.13 -23.11
CA VAL A 94 -14.78 -6.08 -22.11
C VAL A 94 -14.03 -4.81 -22.50
N GLU A 95 -12.74 -4.90 -22.85
CA GLU A 95 -11.94 -3.76 -23.31
C GLU A 95 -12.56 -3.09 -24.55
N THR A 96 -12.99 -3.91 -25.52
CA THR A 96 -13.70 -3.42 -26.71
C THR A 96 -14.97 -2.67 -26.31
N TYR A 97 -15.73 -3.19 -25.35
CA TYR A 97 -16.96 -2.53 -24.89
C TYR A 97 -16.66 -1.19 -24.21
N GLU A 98 -15.64 -1.12 -23.34
CA GLU A 98 -15.22 0.11 -22.66
C GLU A 98 -14.90 1.21 -23.67
N HIS A 99 -14.07 0.90 -24.66
CA HIS A 99 -13.64 1.86 -25.67
C HIS A 99 -14.77 2.30 -26.61
N VAL A 100 -15.60 1.36 -27.08
CA VAL A 100 -16.69 1.67 -28.02
C VAL A 100 -17.80 2.49 -27.34
N ASN A 101 -18.02 2.30 -26.03
CA ASN A 101 -19.11 2.91 -25.28
C ASN A 101 -18.69 4.05 -24.35
N PHE A 102 -17.39 4.31 -24.19
CA PHE A 102 -16.85 5.31 -23.28
C PHE A 102 -17.32 5.10 -21.83
N VAL A 103 -17.08 3.87 -21.35
CA VAL A 103 -17.43 3.44 -20.00
C VAL A 103 -16.20 2.91 -19.28
N LYS A 104 -16.30 2.84 -17.95
CA LYS A 104 -15.31 2.22 -17.08
C LYS A 104 -16.00 1.20 -16.19
N PHE A 105 -15.57 -0.06 -16.25
CA PHE A 105 -16.03 -1.07 -15.30
C PHE A 105 -15.27 -0.94 -13.98
N ILE A 106 -16.01 -0.91 -12.87
CA ILE A 106 -15.45 -0.80 -11.51
C ILE A 106 -15.23 -2.18 -10.89
N GLY A 107 -16.20 -3.08 -11.09
CA GLY A 107 -16.15 -4.43 -10.55
C GLY A 107 -16.79 -5.46 -11.46
N ALA A 108 -16.32 -6.68 -11.37
CA ALA A 108 -16.83 -7.83 -12.09
C ALA A 108 -17.22 -8.97 -11.13
N GLY A 109 -18.51 -9.33 -11.10
CA GLY A 109 -18.98 -10.50 -10.38
C GLY A 109 -18.81 -11.75 -11.22
N LEU A 110 -18.33 -12.84 -10.62
CA LEU A 110 -18.22 -14.13 -11.29
C LEU A 110 -18.41 -15.32 -10.32
N PRO A 111 -18.89 -16.48 -10.79
CA PRO A 111 -19.06 -17.65 -9.94
C PRO A 111 -17.71 -18.30 -9.63
N VAL A 112 -17.60 -18.95 -8.45
CA VAL A 112 -16.42 -19.72 -8.04
C VAL A 112 -16.01 -20.77 -9.08
N THR A 113 -16.96 -21.38 -9.77
CA THR A 113 -16.69 -22.38 -10.83
C THR A 113 -15.87 -21.78 -11.98
N LEU A 114 -16.22 -20.56 -12.42
CA LEU A 114 -15.51 -19.89 -13.51
C LEU A 114 -14.07 -19.54 -13.11
N LYS A 115 -13.84 -19.11 -11.87
CA LYS A 115 -12.47 -18.88 -11.35
C LYS A 115 -11.58 -20.12 -11.49
N TYR A 116 -12.11 -21.32 -11.26
CA TYR A 116 -11.32 -22.55 -11.40
C TYR A 116 -11.10 -22.96 -12.87
N MET A 117 -12.05 -22.65 -13.74
CA MET A 117 -11.98 -22.97 -15.17
C MET A 117 -11.14 -21.97 -15.97
N SER A 118 -11.02 -20.74 -15.47
CA SER A 118 -10.21 -19.67 -16.05
C SER A 118 -9.33 -19.05 -14.95
N PRO A 119 -8.22 -19.71 -14.58
CA PRO A 119 -7.41 -19.33 -13.42
C PRO A 119 -6.78 -17.93 -13.52
N SER A 120 -6.58 -17.41 -14.73
CA SER A 120 -5.97 -16.10 -14.94
C SER A 120 -6.98 -14.95 -15.05
N LEU A 121 -8.27 -15.24 -15.27
CA LEU A 121 -9.30 -14.23 -15.52
C LEU A 121 -9.36 -13.15 -14.45
N CYS A 122 -9.42 -13.52 -13.17
CA CYS A 122 -9.52 -12.53 -12.09
C CYS A 122 -8.29 -11.60 -12.07
N SER A 123 -7.09 -12.18 -12.16
CA SER A 123 -5.86 -11.37 -12.17
C SER A 123 -5.77 -10.45 -13.38
N ARG A 124 -6.27 -10.88 -14.54
CA ARG A 124 -6.27 -10.06 -15.75
C ARG A 124 -7.33 -8.97 -15.74
N LEU A 125 -8.52 -9.24 -15.20
CA LEU A 125 -9.52 -8.19 -14.95
C LEU A 125 -8.91 -7.06 -14.10
N TRP A 126 -8.11 -7.41 -13.10
CA TRP A 126 -7.46 -6.44 -12.23
C TRP A 126 -6.25 -5.73 -12.86
N LEU A 127 -5.30 -6.49 -13.40
CA LEU A 127 -4.02 -5.98 -13.88
C LEU A 127 -4.11 -5.36 -15.28
N ASP A 128 -4.93 -5.93 -16.16
CA ASP A 128 -5.04 -5.48 -17.56
C ASP A 128 -6.09 -4.37 -17.70
N LEU A 129 -7.22 -4.49 -16.98
CA LEU A 129 -8.41 -3.64 -17.15
C LEU A 129 -8.81 -2.83 -15.90
N ASP A 130 -8.08 -2.94 -14.79
CA ASP A 130 -8.42 -2.26 -13.53
C ASP A 130 -9.89 -2.48 -13.08
N ILE A 131 -10.35 -3.72 -13.15
CA ILE A 131 -11.68 -4.14 -12.72
C ILE A 131 -11.51 -5.04 -11.49
N VAL A 132 -12.19 -4.73 -10.39
CA VAL A 132 -12.12 -5.55 -9.16
C VAL A 132 -12.95 -6.84 -9.33
N PRO A 133 -12.34 -8.04 -9.36
CA PRO A 133 -13.05 -9.30 -9.53
C PRO A 133 -13.62 -9.80 -8.19
N VAL A 134 -14.95 -9.87 -8.09
CA VAL A 134 -15.67 -10.40 -6.93
C VAL A 134 -16.17 -11.81 -7.22
N VAL A 135 -15.52 -12.81 -6.64
CA VAL A 135 -15.89 -14.21 -6.80
C VAL A 135 -16.96 -14.58 -5.80
N LEU A 136 -18.10 -15.03 -6.31
CA LEU A 136 -19.30 -15.29 -5.54
C LEU A 136 -19.62 -16.78 -5.59
N ARG A 137 -20.04 -17.32 -4.43
CA ARG A 137 -20.67 -18.63 -4.41
C ARG A 137 -22.12 -18.46 -4.92
N PRO A 138 -22.61 -19.37 -5.75
CA PRO A 138 -24.04 -19.51 -5.96
C PRO A 138 -24.73 -19.61 -4.60
N ASP A 139 -25.89 -18.95 -4.42
CA ASP A 139 -26.60 -19.05 -3.15
C ASP A 139 -27.03 -20.50 -2.97
N HIS A 140 -26.60 -21.14 -1.88
CA HIS A 140 -27.30 -22.30 -1.37
C HIS A 140 -28.58 -21.79 -0.71
N GLU A 141 -29.59 -21.47 -1.51
CA GLU A 141 -30.91 -21.19 -0.96
C GLU A 141 -31.35 -22.41 -0.15
N ALA A 142 -31.61 -22.20 1.14
CA ALA A 142 -31.99 -23.26 2.04
C ALA A 142 -33.29 -23.91 1.53
N LYS A 143 -33.22 -25.22 1.25
CA LYS A 143 -34.26 -26.21 0.97
C LYS A 143 -34.40 -26.66 -0.50
N GLU A 144 -33.97 -27.90 -0.71
CA GLU A 144 -34.46 -28.92 -1.65
C GLU A 144 -34.30 -28.71 -3.17
N LYS A 145 -34.06 -27.50 -3.70
CA LYS A 145 -33.64 -27.31 -5.11
C LYS A 145 -32.64 -26.17 -5.27
N ASN A 146 -31.50 -26.46 -5.88
CA ASN A 146 -30.48 -25.47 -6.21
C ASN A 146 -30.94 -24.65 -7.43
N PHE A 147 -31.66 -23.55 -7.22
CA PHE A 147 -32.24 -22.73 -8.30
C PHE A 147 -31.17 -22.17 -9.26
N TRP A 148 -29.91 -22.11 -8.82
CA TRP A 148 -28.77 -21.76 -9.65
C TRP A 148 -28.61 -22.65 -10.90
N ASP A 149 -28.83 -23.96 -10.76
CA ASP A 149 -28.64 -24.94 -11.83
C ASP A 149 -29.77 -24.89 -12.87
N VAL A 150 -30.86 -24.19 -12.54
CA VAL A 150 -32.01 -23.97 -13.43
C VAL A 150 -31.85 -22.69 -14.26
N LYS A 151 -31.04 -21.73 -13.79
CA LYS A 151 -30.83 -20.44 -14.48
C LYS A 151 -30.07 -20.63 -15.79
N ARG A 152 -30.46 -19.86 -16.81
CA ARG A 152 -29.65 -19.73 -18.02
C ARG A 152 -28.38 -18.94 -17.74
N VAL A 153 -27.36 -19.11 -18.57
CA VAL A 153 -26.04 -18.50 -18.36
C VAL A 153 -26.07 -16.97 -18.30
N ASP A 154 -26.98 -16.33 -19.04
CA ASP A 154 -27.25 -14.89 -19.00
C ASP A 154 -27.92 -14.45 -17.69
N GLU A 155 -28.88 -15.20 -17.18
CA GLU A 155 -29.50 -14.94 -15.86
C GLU A 155 -28.51 -15.14 -14.71
N GLN A 156 -27.56 -16.07 -14.88
CA GLN A 156 -26.44 -16.24 -13.95
C GLN A 156 -25.51 -15.01 -13.99
N ALA A 157 -25.13 -14.55 -15.18
CA ALA A 157 -24.30 -13.36 -15.36
C ALA A 157 -24.98 -12.11 -14.76
N ASP A 158 -26.27 -11.87 -15.04
CA ASP A 158 -27.05 -10.80 -14.42
C ASP A 158 -27.01 -10.87 -12.88
N SER A 159 -27.23 -12.06 -12.32
CA SER A 159 -27.18 -12.27 -10.88
C SER A 159 -25.80 -11.99 -10.29
N MET A 160 -24.72 -12.25 -11.05
CA MET A 160 -23.35 -11.95 -10.62
C MET A 160 -23.08 -10.44 -10.61
N ALA A 161 -23.54 -9.70 -11.62
CA ALA A 161 -23.43 -8.24 -11.66
C ALA A 161 -24.10 -7.59 -10.44
N ARG A 162 -25.37 -7.95 -10.18
CA ARG A 162 -26.14 -7.40 -9.05
C ARG A 162 -25.51 -7.68 -7.69
N LYS A 163 -24.97 -8.88 -7.50
CA LYS A 163 -24.27 -9.24 -6.25
C LYS A 163 -22.89 -8.58 -6.13
N CYS A 164 -22.22 -8.33 -7.25
CA CYS A 164 -20.95 -7.60 -7.27
C CYS A 164 -21.15 -6.18 -6.73
N ILE A 165 -22.16 -5.47 -7.22
CA ILE A 165 -22.49 -4.07 -6.85
C ILE A 165 -22.60 -3.90 -5.33
N LEU A 166 -23.16 -4.88 -4.60
CA LEU A 166 -23.32 -4.84 -3.14
C LEU A 166 -21.99 -4.80 -2.36
N ASN A 167 -20.84 -4.95 -3.02
CA ASN A 167 -19.54 -4.88 -2.37
C ASN A 167 -18.90 -3.49 -2.46
N PHE A 168 -19.52 -2.53 -3.15
CA PHE A 168 -18.96 -1.21 -3.41
C PHE A 168 -19.77 -0.11 -2.73
N GLY A 169 -19.06 0.85 -2.13
CA GLY A 169 -19.68 2.05 -1.56
C GLY A 169 -19.82 3.20 -2.56
N PRO A 170 -20.29 4.37 -2.10
CA PRO A 170 -20.41 5.57 -2.93
C PRO A 170 -19.09 6.05 -3.54
N SER A 171 -17.97 5.75 -2.89
CA SER A 171 -16.61 6.04 -3.36
C SER A 171 -16.09 5.06 -4.42
N LEU A 172 -16.91 4.09 -4.85
CA LEU A 172 -16.59 3.07 -5.86
C LEU A 172 -15.39 2.18 -5.50
N VAL A 173 -14.96 2.18 -4.24
CA VAL A 173 -14.01 1.22 -3.68
C VAL A 173 -14.75 0.11 -2.91
N PRO A 174 -14.21 -1.12 -2.90
CA PRO A 174 -14.78 -2.22 -2.13
C PRO A 174 -14.90 -1.87 -0.64
N HIS A 175 -15.97 -2.35 0.00
CA HIS A 175 -16.19 -2.14 1.42
C HIS A 175 -15.08 -2.79 2.26
N LEU A 176 -14.37 -1.96 3.02
CA LEU A 176 -13.53 -2.46 4.09
C LEU A 176 -14.41 -2.98 5.23
N GLN A 177 -14.21 -4.24 5.61
CA GLN A 177 -15.02 -4.90 6.64
C GLN A 177 -14.14 -5.38 7.78
N VAL A 178 -14.55 -5.06 9.01
CA VAL A 178 -14.03 -5.64 10.23
C VAL A 178 -15.06 -6.63 10.74
N GLY A 179 -14.73 -7.91 10.66
CA GLY A 179 -15.59 -9.02 11.05
C GLY A 179 -15.65 -9.24 12.55
N TYR A 180 -16.24 -10.37 12.93
CA TYR A 180 -16.33 -10.80 14.32
C TYR A 180 -14.93 -10.85 14.97
N ARG A 181 -14.85 -10.43 16.24
CA ARG A 181 -13.60 -10.29 17.02
C ARG A 181 -12.55 -9.33 16.45
N GLY A 182 -12.95 -8.42 15.56
CA GLY A 182 -12.02 -7.46 15.00
C GLY A 182 -11.17 -8.00 13.87
N ILE A 183 -11.51 -9.16 13.29
CA ILE A 183 -10.78 -9.72 12.15
C ILE A 183 -10.94 -8.81 10.94
N VAL A 184 -9.84 -8.33 10.37
CA VAL A 184 -9.87 -7.57 9.13
C VAL A 184 -10.19 -8.52 7.97
N GLN A 185 -11.32 -8.31 7.31
CA GLN A 185 -11.77 -9.11 6.17
C GLN A 185 -11.04 -8.66 4.89
N THR A 186 -9.73 -8.92 4.84
CA THR A 186 -8.87 -8.65 3.68
C THR A 186 -9.55 -9.16 2.40
N ASP A 187 -9.55 -8.35 1.35
CA ASP A 187 -10.19 -8.67 0.06
C ASP A 187 -11.68 -9.05 0.17
N ALA A 188 -12.43 -8.30 0.98
CA ALA A 188 -13.84 -8.55 1.31
C ALA A 188 -14.08 -9.99 1.84
N GLY A 189 -13.16 -10.46 2.67
CA GLY A 189 -13.16 -11.83 3.22
C GLY A 189 -12.68 -12.85 2.19
N PHE A 190 -11.64 -12.52 1.41
CA PHE A 190 -11.09 -13.32 0.32
C PHE A 190 -12.11 -13.66 -0.79
N ARG A 191 -13.14 -12.84 -0.96
CA ARG A 191 -14.08 -12.92 -2.10
C ARG A 191 -13.55 -12.15 -3.30
N VAL A 192 -12.81 -11.08 -3.06
CA VAL A 192 -12.07 -10.37 -4.10
C VAL A 192 -10.79 -11.15 -4.41
N HIS A 193 -10.52 -11.39 -5.69
CA HIS A 193 -9.35 -12.15 -6.14
C HIS A 193 -8.49 -11.32 -7.08
N LEU A 194 -7.75 -10.33 -6.56
CA LEU A 194 -6.96 -9.39 -7.36
C LEU A 194 -5.81 -10.07 -8.12
N THR A 195 -5.13 -11.02 -7.49
CA THR A 195 -3.86 -11.57 -7.98
C THR A 195 -3.77 -13.07 -7.73
N ASN A 196 -2.82 -13.72 -8.41
CA ASN A 196 -2.47 -15.13 -8.20
C ASN A 196 -0.99 -15.29 -7.77
N ILE A 197 -0.60 -16.51 -7.44
CA ILE A 197 0.77 -16.83 -6.98
C ILE A 197 1.83 -16.47 -8.03
N GLN A 198 1.56 -16.71 -9.31
CA GLN A 198 2.51 -16.40 -10.38
C GLN A 198 2.74 -14.89 -10.47
N ASN A 199 1.69 -14.07 -10.34
CA ASN A 199 1.85 -12.61 -10.33
C ASN A 199 2.81 -12.14 -9.23
N HIS A 200 2.75 -12.69 -8.01
CA HIS A 200 3.69 -12.33 -6.94
C HIS A 200 5.10 -12.88 -7.16
N LYS A 201 5.24 -14.04 -7.82
CA LYS A 201 6.56 -14.56 -8.20
C LYS A 201 7.26 -13.65 -9.19
N ASP A 202 6.51 -13.06 -10.12
CA ASP A 202 7.04 -12.16 -11.15
C ASP A 202 7.45 -10.78 -10.63
N THR A 203 7.15 -10.46 -9.37
CA THR A 203 7.47 -9.15 -8.76
C THR A 203 8.73 -9.14 -7.90
N CYS A 204 9.49 -10.24 -7.86
CA CYS A 204 10.73 -10.35 -7.10
C CYS A 204 11.74 -11.27 -7.77
N SER A 205 12.98 -11.28 -7.27
CA SER A 205 13.99 -12.24 -7.72
C SER A 205 13.64 -13.69 -7.34
N LEU A 206 14.16 -14.64 -8.13
CA LEU A 206 14.01 -16.06 -7.86
C LEU A 206 14.59 -16.46 -6.48
N ALA A 207 15.67 -15.80 -6.05
CA ALA A 207 16.30 -16.05 -4.75
C ALA A 207 15.37 -15.67 -3.59
N THR A 208 14.79 -14.47 -3.63
CA THR A 208 13.78 -14.03 -2.65
C THR A 208 12.57 -14.96 -2.67
N TRP A 209 12.02 -15.29 -3.85
CA TRP A 209 10.88 -16.18 -3.99
C TRP A 209 11.13 -17.56 -3.35
N ASN A 210 12.27 -18.19 -3.67
CA ASN A 210 12.61 -19.51 -3.17
C ASN A 210 12.82 -19.51 -1.65
N ALA A 211 13.46 -18.47 -1.10
CA ALA A 211 13.60 -18.30 0.34
C ALA A 211 12.24 -18.12 1.04
N THR A 212 11.32 -17.34 0.46
CA THR A 212 9.96 -17.16 1.00
C THR A 212 9.21 -18.49 0.98
N GLN A 213 9.28 -19.24 -0.13
CA GLN A 213 8.63 -20.52 -0.27
C GLN A 213 9.15 -21.57 0.73
N PHE A 214 10.46 -21.55 1.01
CA PHE A 214 11.08 -22.40 2.02
C PHE A 214 10.43 -22.22 3.41
N TYR A 215 10.29 -20.98 3.88
CA TYR A 215 9.67 -20.72 5.19
C TYR A 215 8.15 -20.89 5.18
N ALA A 216 7.47 -20.54 4.08
CA ALA A 216 6.04 -20.81 3.93
C ALA A 216 5.72 -22.32 4.02
N ASN A 217 6.56 -23.18 3.43
CA ASN A 217 6.43 -24.63 3.55
C ASN A 217 6.61 -25.09 4.99
N LYS A 218 7.66 -24.62 5.70
CA LYS A 218 7.88 -24.95 7.12
C LYS A 218 6.67 -24.61 8.00
N LEU A 219 6.09 -23.42 7.82
CA LEU A 219 4.91 -22.98 8.59
C LEU A 219 3.67 -23.82 8.27
N ARG A 220 3.47 -24.18 7.00
CA ARG A 220 2.36 -25.04 6.57
C ARG A 220 2.46 -26.46 7.13
N GLU A 221 3.64 -27.06 7.07
CA GLU A 221 3.89 -28.40 7.61
C GLU A 221 3.58 -28.47 9.11
N LYS A 222 3.97 -27.41 9.84
CA LYS A 222 3.68 -27.27 11.28
C LYS A 222 2.29 -26.74 11.59
N LYS A 223 1.50 -26.32 10.58
CA LYS A 223 0.19 -25.66 10.72
C LYS A 223 0.23 -24.46 11.68
N THR A 224 1.31 -23.69 11.61
CA THR A 224 1.55 -22.55 12.51
C THR A 224 0.58 -21.41 12.22
N LYS A 225 -0.11 -20.94 13.25
CA LYS A 225 -1.07 -19.82 13.24
C LYS A 225 -0.41 -18.53 13.68
N LEU A 226 -0.46 -17.52 12.83
CA LEU A 226 0.12 -16.21 13.06
C LEU A 226 -0.97 -15.17 13.28
N ALA A 227 -0.88 -14.37 14.35
CA ALA A 227 -1.83 -13.30 14.62
C ALA A 227 -1.15 -11.93 14.69
N PHE A 228 -1.55 -11.01 13.82
CA PHE A 228 -1.14 -9.61 13.84
C PHE A 228 -2.20 -8.74 14.52
N PHE A 229 -1.77 -7.79 15.34
CA PHE A 229 -2.63 -6.82 15.99
C PHE A 229 -2.15 -5.39 15.68
N SER A 230 -3.02 -4.57 15.08
CA SER A 230 -2.76 -3.15 14.83
C SER A 230 -3.98 -2.27 15.20
N ALA A 231 -3.84 -0.95 15.17
CA ALA A 231 -4.87 -0.03 15.65
C ALA A 231 -6.03 0.23 14.67
N THR A 232 -5.78 0.15 13.35
CA THR A 232 -6.76 0.51 12.31
C THR A 232 -6.68 -0.43 11.11
N PRO A 233 -7.81 -0.80 10.47
CA PRO A 233 -7.84 -1.62 9.26
C PRO A 233 -7.64 -0.81 7.97
N GLN A 234 -7.65 0.53 8.06
CA GLN A 234 -7.55 1.46 6.94
C GLN A 234 -6.64 2.64 7.27
N GLY A 235 -6.00 3.18 6.25
CA GLY A 235 -5.16 4.38 6.38
C GLY A 235 -3.79 4.07 6.96
N GLY A 236 -2.82 4.91 6.58
CA GLY A 236 -1.41 4.76 6.95
C GLY A 236 -0.70 3.59 6.27
N GLY A 237 0.63 3.56 6.39
CA GLY A 237 1.47 2.54 5.75
C GLY A 237 1.27 1.12 6.31
N VAL A 238 0.94 0.98 7.60
CA VAL A 238 0.78 -0.33 8.23
C VAL A 238 -0.39 -1.11 7.65
N ALA A 239 -1.56 -0.48 7.49
CA ALA A 239 -2.73 -1.16 6.94
C ALA A 239 -2.49 -1.67 5.51
N LEU A 240 -1.85 -0.85 4.66
CA LEU A 240 -1.47 -1.22 3.29
C LEU A 240 -0.57 -2.47 3.28
N MET A 241 0.50 -2.47 4.09
CA MET A 241 1.40 -3.62 4.22
C MET A 241 0.70 -4.89 4.70
N ARG A 242 -0.28 -4.77 5.60
CA ARG A 242 -0.99 -5.91 6.20
C ARG A 242 -2.00 -6.54 5.25
N HIS A 243 -2.74 -5.74 4.47
CA HIS A 243 -3.62 -6.27 3.41
C HIS A 243 -2.83 -7.12 2.42
N ALA A 244 -1.69 -6.61 1.93
CA ALA A 244 -0.81 -7.32 1.01
C ALA A 244 -0.23 -8.62 1.61
N LEU A 245 0.31 -8.55 2.83
CA LEU A 245 0.87 -9.71 3.52
C LEU A 245 -0.16 -10.81 3.75
N VAL A 246 -1.36 -10.45 4.23
CA VAL A 246 -2.44 -11.41 4.50
C VAL A 246 -2.94 -12.05 3.21
N ARG A 247 -3.07 -11.28 2.12
CA ARG A 247 -3.42 -11.79 0.78
C ARG A 247 -2.40 -12.81 0.29
N LEU A 248 -1.11 -12.47 0.28
CA LEU A 248 -0.06 -13.39 -0.17
C LEU A 248 0.01 -14.64 0.72
N SER A 249 -0.09 -14.47 2.04
CA SER A 249 -0.10 -15.59 2.99
C SER A 249 -1.23 -16.56 2.70
N ARG A 250 -2.44 -16.05 2.42
CA ARG A 250 -3.60 -16.87 2.02
C ARG A 250 -3.34 -17.64 0.73
N LEU A 251 -2.76 -16.99 -0.28
CA LEU A 251 -2.40 -17.61 -1.55
C LEU A 251 -1.35 -18.72 -1.36
N MET A 252 -0.37 -18.51 -0.47
CA MET A 252 0.68 -19.49 -0.16
C MET A 252 0.23 -20.56 0.83
N GLY A 253 -0.97 -20.45 1.40
CA GLY A 253 -1.54 -21.40 2.37
C GLY A 253 -0.99 -21.26 3.79
N VAL A 254 -0.36 -20.14 4.14
CA VAL A 254 0.12 -19.85 5.51
C VAL A 254 -1.04 -19.25 6.32
N ASP A 255 -1.25 -19.74 7.54
CA ASP A 255 -2.35 -19.30 8.40
C ASP A 255 -1.98 -17.99 9.11
N VAL A 256 -2.38 -16.87 8.50
CA VAL A 256 -2.16 -15.52 9.01
C VAL A 256 -3.49 -14.82 9.17
N THR A 257 -3.77 -14.34 10.38
CA THR A 257 -4.95 -13.53 10.67
C THR A 257 -4.54 -12.18 11.25
N TRP A 258 -5.24 -11.12 10.81
CA TRP A 258 -5.02 -9.76 11.28
C TRP A 258 -6.25 -9.24 12.04
N TYR A 259 -6.01 -8.71 13.23
CA TYR A 259 -7.00 -8.20 14.16
C TYR A 259 -6.79 -6.70 14.42
N VAL A 260 -7.91 -5.99 14.55
CA VAL A 260 -7.96 -4.58 14.97
C VAL A 260 -8.98 -4.42 16.10
N PRO A 261 -8.73 -3.53 17.07
CA PRO A 261 -9.67 -3.24 18.14
C PRO A 261 -10.91 -2.52 17.61
N LYS A 262 -11.99 -2.53 18.38
CA LYS A 262 -13.13 -1.65 18.10
C LYS A 262 -12.70 -0.18 18.28
N PRO A 263 -13.03 0.71 17.34
CA PRO A 263 -12.59 2.10 17.39
C PRO A 263 -13.20 2.82 18.61
N ARG A 264 -12.38 3.66 19.27
CA ARG A 264 -12.80 4.57 20.34
C ARG A 264 -12.26 5.97 20.04
N PRO A 265 -13.05 6.90 19.46
CA PRO A 265 -12.55 8.18 18.94
C PRO A 265 -11.65 8.97 19.89
N GLY A 266 -11.99 9.04 21.19
CA GLY A 266 -11.17 9.74 22.19
C GLY A 266 -9.76 9.14 22.37
N VAL A 267 -9.60 7.83 22.20
CA VAL A 267 -8.31 7.15 22.36
C VAL A 267 -7.38 7.39 21.17
N PHE A 268 -7.92 7.52 19.96
CA PHE A 268 -7.11 7.81 18.76
C PHE A 268 -6.43 9.17 18.85
N ARG A 269 -7.09 10.19 19.40
CA ARG A 269 -6.43 11.50 19.63
C ARG A 269 -5.27 11.39 20.62
N ILE A 270 -5.42 10.60 21.70
CA ILE A 270 -4.36 10.40 22.70
C ILE A 270 -3.18 9.65 22.08
N THR A 271 -3.43 8.57 21.33
CA THR A 271 -2.36 7.78 20.68
C THR A 271 -1.65 8.57 19.57
N LYS A 272 -2.36 9.45 18.85
CA LYS A 272 -1.74 10.40 17.90
C LYS A 272 -0.84 11.41 18.61
N ASN A 273 -1.27 11.94 19.75
CA ASN A 273 -0.42 12.81 20.57
C ASN A 273 0.83 12.08 21.08
N GLN A 274 0.71 10.84 21.54
CA GLN A 274 1.86 10.00 21.91
C GLN A 274 2.84 9.82 20.74
N HIS A 275 2.31 9.52 19.55
CA HIS A 275 3.10 9.41 18.33
C HIS A 275 3.88 10.71 18.03
N ASN A 276 3.19 11.85 18.05
CA ASN A 276 3.79 13.17 17.78
C ASN A 276 4.86 13.54 18.82
N ILE A 277 4.63 13.20 20.10
CA ILE A 277 5.61 13.37 21.17
C ILE A 277 6.85 12.54 20.89
N LEU A 278 6.72 11.23 20.63
CA LEU A 278 7.86 10.34 20.39
C LEU A 278 8.71 10.73 19.18
N GLN A 279 8.09 11.32 18.15
CA GLN A 279 8.79 11.87 16.98
C GLN A 279 9.38 13.27 17.21
N GLY A 280 9.03 13.91 18.33
CA GLY A 280 9.46 15.26 18.71
C GLY A 280 8.79 16.38 17.92
N VAL A 281 7.68 16.11 17.23
CA VAL A 281 6.93 17.08 16.40
C VAL A 281 5.84 17.83 17.19
N SER A 282 5.61 17.43 18.43
CA SER A 282 4.70 18.13 19.36
C SER A 282 5.33 19.39 19.95
N HIS A 283 4.48 20.25 20.55
CA HIS A 283 4.97 21.33 21.42
C HIS A 283 5.82 20.74 22.58
N PRO A 284 6.93 21.38 22.99
CA PRO A 284 7.80 20.87 24.06
C PRO A 284 7.11 20.63 25.41
N ASP A 285 6.01 21.36 25.66
CA ASP A 285 5.23 21.24 26.89
C ASP A 285 4.08 20.23 26.80
N GLN A 286 3.80 19.69 25.61
CA GLN A 286 2.74 18.70 25.46
C GLN A 286 3.09 17.44 26.27
N ARG A 287 2.15 16.97 27.09
CA ARG A 287 2.26 15.75 27.91
C ARG A 287 0.97 14.94 27.77
N ILE A 288 1.02 13.67 28.17
CA ILE A 288 -0.15 12.79 28.28
C ILE A 288 -0.35 12.48 29.76
N SER A 289 -1.52 12.81 30.28
CA SER A 289 -1.87 12.60 31.67
C SER A 289 -2.04 11.11 32.01
N ASP A 290 -1.95 10.77 33.30
CA ASP A 290 -2.17 9.38 33.75
C ASP A 290 -3.60 8.89 33.49
N ALA A 291 -4.59 9.79 33.51
CA ALA A 291 -5.96 9.46 33.14
C ALA A 291 -6.08 9.10 31.65
N GLU A 292 -5.36 9.79 30.77
CA GLU A 292 -5.30 9.48 29.34
C GLU A 292 -4.55 8.17 29.06
N LYS A 293 -3.43 7.93 29.76
CA LYS A 293 -2.72 6.64 29.73
C LYS A 293 -3.64 5.51 30.21
N GLY A 294 -4.40 5.74 31.28
CA GLY A 294 -5.42 4.81 31.79
C GLY A 294 -6.51 4.52 30.76
N ALA A 295 -7.01 5.53 30.05
CA ALA A 295 -8.03 5.34 29.02
C ALA A 295 -7.56 4.45 27.84
N ILE A 296 -6.28 4.51 27.48
CA ILE A 296 -5.67 3.59 26.50
C ILE A 296 -5.64 2.18 27.07
N SER A 297 -5.12 2.00 28.29
CA SER A 297 -5.05 0.70 28.95
C SER A 297 -6.43 0.04 29.08
N ASP A 298 -7.44 0.78 29.52
CA ASP A 298 -8.83 0.30 29.63
C ASP A 298 -9.38 -0.15 28.28
N TRP A 299 -9.13 0.63 27.22
CA TRP A 299 -9.57 0.31 25.88
C TRP A 299 -8.93 -0.98 25.34
N ILE A 300 -7.64 -1.18 25.58
CA ILE A 300 -6.93 -2.41 25.22
C ILE A 300 -7.50 -3.59 26.01
N GLU A 301 -7.66 -3.44 27.33
CA GLU A 301 -8.14 -4.49 28.22
C GLU A 301 -9.58 -4.92 27.89
N ASP A 302 -10.48 -3.96 27.61
CA ASP A 302 -11.86 -4.23 27.20
C ASP A 302 -11.90 -5.04 25.89
N ASN A 303 -11.12 -4.64 24.88
CA ASN A 303 -11.06 -5.36 23.61
C ASN A 303 -10.48 -6.76 23.80
N ALA A 304 -9.38 -6.87 24.55
CA ALA A 304 -8.73 -8.14 24.83
C ALA A 304 -9.68 -9.11 25.54
N LYS A 305 -10.29 -8.71 26.65
CA LYS A 305 -11.18 -9.58 27.44
C LYS A 305 -12.43 -10.00 26.65
N ARG A 306 -13.05 -9.08 25.92
CA ARG A 306 -14.32 -9.36 25.22
C ARG A 306 -14.10 -10.20 23.96
N TYR A 307 -13.03 -9.96 23.21
CA TYR A 307 -12.90 -10.50 21.85
C TYR A 307 -11.73 -11.45 21.64
N TRP A 308 -10.61 -11.24 22.33
CA TRP A 308 -9.36 -11.94 22.00
C TRP A 308 -8.94 -13.02 23.00
N LEU A 309 -9.27 -12.81 24.28
CA LEU A 309 -9.05 -13.75 25.39
C LEU A 309 -10.30 -14.56 25.72
N SER A 310 -11.42 -14.32 25.03
CA SER A 310 -12.64 -15.14 25.14
C SER A 310 -12.47 -16.49 24.44
N GLU A 311 -13.37 -17.44 24.71
CA GLU A 311 -13.29 -18.82 24.21
C GLU A 311 -13.09 -18.89 22.69
N GLY A 312 -12.05 -19.62 22.24
CA GLY A 312 -11.65 -19.70 20.82
C GLY A 312 -11.04 -18.42 20.25
N GLY A 313 -10.75 -17.42 21.08
CA GLY A 313 -10.11 -16.16 20.67
C GLY A 313 -8.62 -16.36 20.32
N PRO A 314 -8.04 -15.47 19.49
CA PRO A 314 -6.64 -15.60 19.03
C PRO A 314 -5.60 -15.56 20.14
N LEU A 315 -5.90 -14.93 21.28
CA LEU A 315 -4.97 -14.81 22.40
C LEU A 315 -5.14 -15.92 23.44
N ARG A 316 -6.07 -16.87 23.25
CA ARG A 316 -6.11 -18.10 24.04
C ARG A 316 -4.82 -18.92 23.83
N PRO A 317 -4.52 -19.89 24.71
CA PRO A 317 -3.41 -20.80 24.49
C PRO A 317 -3.51 -21.53 23.13
N PRO A 318 -2.38 -21.80 22.45
CA PRO A 318 -2.38 -22.51 21.16
C PRO A 318 -3.12 -23.86 21.19
N GLU A 319 -3.04 -24.59 22.31
CA GLU A 319 -3.74 -25.84 22.56
C GLU A 319 -5.27 -25.71 22.59
N GLU A 320 -5.79 -24.50 22.86
CA GLU A 320 -7.21 -24.16 22.78
C GLU A 320 -7.61 -23.56 21.41
N GLY A 321 -6.70 -23.59 20.45
CA GLY A 321 -6.91 -23.08 19.10
C GLY A 321 -6.49 -21.63 18.87
N GLY A 322 -5.88 -20.97 19.87
CA GLY A 322 -5.27 -19.64 19.73
C GLY A 322 -4.08 -19.63 18.75
N ALA A 323 -3.52 -18.45 18.52
CA ALA A 323 -2.36 -18.31 17.63
C ALA A 323 -1.07 -18.74 18.33
N ASP A 324 -0.18 -19.38 17.56
CA ASP A 324 1.13 -19.86 18.01
C ASP A 324 2.10 -18.69 18.21
N ILE A 325 2.03 -17.67 17.36
CA ILE A 325 2.94 -16.53 17.38
C ILE A 325 2.13 -15.24 17.23
N ILE A 326 2.42 -14.27 18.11
CA ILE A 326 1.71 -13.00 18.17
C ILE A 326 2.63 -11.86 17.74
N PHE A 327 2.11 -10.98 16.89
CA PHE A 327 2.77 -9.77 16.42
C PHE A 327 1.96 -8.55 16.85
N ILE A 328 2.59 -7.61 17.55
CA ILE A 328 1.98 -6.34 17.97
C ILE A 328 2.61 -5.19 17.20
N ASP A 329 1.83 -4.53 16.35
CA ASP A 329 2.26 -3.35 15.59
C ASP A 329 2.04 -2.06 16.38
N ASP A 330 3.07 -1.22 16.36
CA ASP A 330 3.08 0.19 16.78
C ASP A 330 2.73 0.45 18.26
N PRO A 331 2.94 1.69 18.77
CA PRO A 331 2.82 1.98 20.20
C PRO A 331 1.38 2.02 20.74
N GLN A 332 0.34 1.81 19.92
CA GLN A 332 -1.05 1.95 20.38
C GLN A 332 -1.52 0.76 21.24
N MET A 333 -0.96 -0.44 21.08
CA MET A 333 -1.43 -1.65 21.77
C MET A 333 -0.38 -2.52 22.50
N PRO A 334 0.79 -2.00 22.94
CA PRO A 334 1.76 -2.84 23.65
C PRO A 334 1.23 -3.36 24.99
N GLY A 335 0.17 -2.77 25.55
CA GLY A 335 -0.52 -3.29 26.74
C GLY A 335 -1.07 -4.72 26.61
N LEU A 336 -1.19 -5.26 25.39
CA LEU A 336 -1.52 -6.67 25.16
C LEU A 336 -0.40 -7.63 25.58
N ILE A 337 0.87 -7.20 25.51
CA ILE A 337 2.04 -8.07 25.69
C ILE A 337 2.05 -8.70 27.09
N PRO A 338 1.93 -7.93 28.21
CA PRO A 338 1.90 -8.54 29.53
C PRO A 338 0.67 -9.42 29.78
N MET A 339 -0.48 -9.09 29.17
CA MET A 339 -1.68 -9.92 29.27
C MET A 339 -1.48 -11.29 28.61
N ILE A 340 -0.81 -11.32 27.45
CA ILE A 340 -0.46 -12.54 26.73
C ILE A 340 0.54 -13.35 27.54
N LYS A 341 1.64 -12.73 28.00
CA LYS A 341 2.69 -13.41 28.76
C LYS A 341 2.21 -13.98 30.09
N ARG A 342 1.21 -13.36 30.73
CA ARG A 342 0.58 -13.92 31.93
C ARG A 342 -0.17 -15.23 31.65
N LEU A 343 -0.82 -15.34 30.51
CA LEU A 343 -1.61 -16.52 30.14
C LEU A 343 -0.74 -17.62 29.54
N THR A 344 0.23 -17.24 28.70
CA THR A 344 1.14 -18.12 27.98
C THR A 344 2.56 -17.54 28.02
N PRO A 345 3.32 -17.75 29.11
CA PRO A 345 4.65 -17.15 29.28
C PRO A 345 5.63 -17.52 28.16
N ASP A 346 5.55 -18.76 27.70
CA ASP A 346 6.45 -19.32 26.69
C ASP A 346 5.98 -19.12 25.24
N ARG A 347 4.87 -18.40 25.03
CA ARG A 347 4.41 -18.06 23.68
C ARG A 347 5.24 -16.90 23.10
N PRO A 348 5.78 -17.01 21.88
CA PRO A 348 6.46 -15.91 21.22
C PRO A 348 5.54 -14.70 20.96
N VAL A 349 5.98 -13.52 21.41
CA VAL A 349 5.34 -12.22 21.19
C VAL A 349 6.37 -11.24 20.65
N LEU A 350 6.16 -10.79 19.42
CA LEU A 350 7.07 -9.91 18.69
C LEU A 350 6.46 -8.51 18.59
N TYR A 351 7.24 -7.50 18.98
CA TYR A 351 6.82 -6.10 18.87
C TYR A 351 7.44 -5.47 17.63
N ARG A 352 6.63 -4.78 16.82
CA ARG A 352 7.05 -4.08 15.60
C ARG A 352 6.80 -2.58 15.73
N SER A 353 7.87 -1.79 15.67
CA SER A 353 7.79 -0.34 15.61
C SER A 353 7.94 0.16 14.17
N HIS A 354 6.98 0.96 13.69
CA HIS A 354 7.04 1.62 12.38
C HIS A 354 7.30 3.13 12.46
N ILE A 355 7.55 3.66 13.66
CA ILE A 355 7.67 5.10 13.89
C ILE A 355 9.12 5.51 14.21
N GLN A 356 9.44 6.77 13.93
CA GLN A 356 10.68 7.38 14.40
C GLN A 356 10.58 7.65 15.91
N ILE A 357 11.22 6.82 16.74
CA ILE A 357 11.38 7.13 18.16
C ILE A 357 12.66 7.96 18.31
N ARG A 358 12.56 9.19 18.82
CA ARG A 358 13.72 10.05 19.09
C ARG A 358 14.50 9.53 20.29
N SER A 359 15.37 8.54 20.07
CA SER A 359 16.17 7.92 21.14
C SER A 359 17.03 8.93 21.91
N ASP A 360 17.46 9.99 21.25
CA ASP A 360 18.20 11.10 21.86
C ASP A 360 17.34 11.89 22.86
N LEU A 361 16.07 12.14 22.54
CA LEU A 361 15.14 12.82 23.46
C LEU A 361 14.65 11.88 24.56
N VAL A 362 14.42 10.59 24.24
CA VAL A 362 14.05 9.56 25.22
C VAL A 362 15.13 9.39 26.30
N ALA A 363 16.41 9.64 25.98
CA ALA A 363 17.51 9.59 26.94
C ALA A 363 17.55 10.79 27.90
N ILE A 364 16.75 11.84 27.66
CA ILE A 364 16.68 13.01 28.54
C ILE A 364 15.59 12.74 29.59
N ASP A 365 16.01 12.48 30.83
CA ASP A 365 15.10 12.25 31.96
C ASP A 365 14.14 13.43 32.16
N GLY A 366 12.85 13.13 32.33
CA GLY A 366 11.79 14.13 32.52
C GLY A 366 11.31 14.81 31.23
N SER A 367 11.91 14.50 30.07
CA SER A 367 11.36 14.92 28.78
C SER A 367 9.99 14.28 28.52
N PRO A 368 9.13 14.91 27.69
CA PRO A 368 7.87 14.28 27.27
C PRO A 368 8.09 12.90 26.65
N GLN A 369 9.16 12.75 25.87
CA GLN A 369 9.51 11.51 25.17
C GLN A 369 9.91 10.41 26.14
N ASN A 370 10.70 10.75 27.16
CA ASN A 370 11.10 9.81 28.21
C ASN A 370 9.88 9.30 28.99
N ASP A 371 8.93 10.16 29.36
CA ASP A 371 7.69 9.75 30.04
C ASP A 371 6.85 8.77 29.20
N ILE A 372 6.58 9.12 27.93
CA ILE A 372 5.81 8.24 27.04
C ILE A 372 6.54 6.93 26.77
N TRP A 373 7.86 6.99 26.54
CA TRP A 373 8.65 5.78 26.33
C TRP A 373 8.66 4.88 27.56
N ASN A 374 8.81 5.42 28.77
CA ASN A 374 8.76 4.62 30.00
C ASN A 374 7.41 3.90 30.16
N TYR A 375 6.31 4.60 29.88
CA TYR A 375 4.97 3.98 29.85
C TYR A 375 4.90 2.82 28.84
N LEU A 376 5.35 3.02 27.59
CA LEU A 376 5.30 1.97 26.57
C LEU A 376 6.26 0.82 26.87
N TRP A 377 7.51 1.12 27.23
CA TRP A 377 8.56 0.17 27.55
C TRP A 377 8.21 -0.72 28.75
N SER A 378 7.43 -0.20 29.70
CA SER A 378 6.90 -1.01 30.81
C SER A 378 6.11 -2.24 30.34
N ASN A 379 5.52 -2.18 29.15
CA ASN A 379 4.82 -3.28 28.50
C ASN A 379 5.70 -3.99 27.44
N ILE A 380 6.41 -3.23 26.60
CA ILE A 380 7.19 -3.76 25.46
C ILE A 380 8.35 -4.64 25.92
N LYS A 381 8.96 -4.38 27.09
CA LYS A 381 10.12 -5.13 27.60
C LYS A 381 9.89 -6.65 27.71
N GLU A 382 8.62 -7.06 27.86
CA GLU A 382 8.19 -8.47 27.93
C GLU A 382 8.09 -9.15 26.55
N ALA A 383 8.17 -8.40 25.45
CA ALA A 383 8.26 -8.99 24.11
C ALA A 383 9.57 -9.75 23.93
N ASP A 384 9.53 -10.80 23.12
CA ASP A 384 10.69 -11.66 22.85
C ASP A 384 11.60 -11.07 21.75
N MET A 385 11.06 -10.19 20.90
CA MET A 385 11.80 -9.48 19.84
C MET A 385 11.26 -8.06 19.67
N PHE A 386 12.17 -7.13 19.40
CA PHE A 386 11.90 -5.75 19.01
C PHE A 386 12.33 -5.53 17.55
N ILE A 387 11.36 -5.31 16.68
CA ILE A 387 11.57 -5.18 15.24
C ILE A 387 11.45 -3.70 14.89
N SER A 388 12.49 -3.09 14.34
CA SER A 388 12.51 -1.67 13.95
C SER A 388 12.75 -1.49 12.45
N HIS A 389 12.42 -0.31 11.92
CA HIS A 389 13.01 0.10 10.65
C HIS A 389 14.55 0.06 10.73
N PRO A 390 15.26 -0.16 9.62
CA PRO A 390 16.72 -0.30 9.58
C PRO A 390 17.48 1.01 9.83
N ILE A 391 17.16 1.68 10.94
CA ILE A 391 17.67 2.99 11.32
C ILE A 391 17.96 2.94 12.83
N PRO A 392 19.22 2.65 13.23
CA PRO A 392 19.55 2.39 14.63
C PRO A 392 19.16 3.53 15.58
N LYS A 393 19.18 4.80 15.12
CA LYS A 393 18.75 5.96 15.91
C LYS A 393 17.27 5.92 16.36
N PHE A 394 16.45 5.04 15.79
CA PHE A 394 15.05 4.84 16.17
C PHE A 394 14.86 3.80 17.26
N VAL A 395 15.91 3.09 17.67
CA VAL A 395 15.86 2.09 18.73
C VAL A 395 16.34 2.76 20.02
N PRO A 396 15.46 2.93 21.03
CA PRO A 396 15.87 3.49 22.31
C PRO A 396 16.95 2.64 22.98
N HIS A 397 17.90 3.30 23.65
CA HIS A 397 19.03 2.67 24.33
C HIS A 397 18.64 1.65 25.43
N THR A 398 17.40 1.70 25.93
CA THR A 398 16.86 0.74 26.90
C THR A 398 16.50 -0.61 26.28
N VAL A 399 16.37 -0.70 24.96
CA VAL A 399 16.04 -1.96 24.26
C VAL A 399 17.31 -2.82 24.17
N PRO A 400 17.30 -4.06 24.71
CA PRO A 400 18.45 -4.95 24.63
C PRO A 400 18.77 -5.31 23.18
N LYS A 401 20.04 -5.19 22.80
CA LYS A 401 20.50 -5.36 21.40
C LYS A 401 20.27 -6.76 20.87
N GLU A 402 20.41 -7.76 21.74
CA GLU A 402 20.13 -9.16 21.45
C GLU A 402 18.66 -9.41 21.07
N LYS A 403 17.74 -8.50 21.41
CA LYS A 403 16.33 -8.55 20.99
C LYS A 403 16.03 -7.71 19.75
N VAL A 404 16.98 -6.98 19.19
CA VAL A 404 16.72 -6.04 18.08
C VAL A 404 16.98 -6.71 16.74
N VAL A 405 16.02 -6.59 15.82
CA VAL A 405 16.21 -6.88 14.39
C VAL A 405 15.64 -5.76 13.51
N TYR A 406 16.15 -5.66 12.29
CA TYR A 406 15.74 -4.66 11.32
C TYR A 406 14.93 -5.25 10.18
N LEU A 407 13.81 -4.60 9.88
CA LEU A 407 12.92 -4.92 8.76
C LEU A 407 12.39 -3.59 8.16
N PRO A 408 12.51 -3.34 6.85
CA PRO A 408 12.04 -2.10 6.24
C PRO A 408 10.50 -1.98 6.22
N ALA A 409 9.97 -0.80 5.86
CA ALA A 409 8.58 -0.70 5.43
C ALA A 409 8.45 -1.27 4.01
N THR A 410 7.24 -1.69 3.63
CA THR A 410 7.02 -2.29 2.31
C THR A 410 5.75 -1.76 1.66
N THR A 411 5.57 -2.04 0.38
CA THR A 411 4.34 -1.80 -0.40
C THR A 411 4.09 -2.99 -1.32
N ASP A 412 2.98 -2.99 -2.05
CA ASP A 412 2.64 -4.07 -2.99
C ASP A 412 2.70 -3.57 -4.43
N TRP A 413 3.55 -4.19 -5.25
CA TRP A 413 3.77 -3.77 -6.64
C TRP A 413 2.58 -3.99 -7.58
N ILE A 414 1.59 -4.77 -7.15
CA ILE A 414 0.46 -5.19 -7.99
C ILE A 414 -0.90 -4.90 -7.33
N ASP A 415 -0.92 -4.03 -6.32
CA ASP A 415 -2.15 -3.43 -5.78
C ASP A 415 -2.59 -2.20 -6.58
N GLY A 416 -3.63 -1.50 -6.11
CA GLY A 416 -4.18 -0.34 -6.82
C GLY A 416 -3.20 0.82 -6.88
N LEU A 417 -2.27 0.89 -5.92
CA LEU A 417 -1.36 2.00 -5.73
C LEU A 417 -0.14 1.94 -6.66
N ASN A 418 0.31 0.72 -7.02
CA ASN A 418 1.57 0.55 -7.75
C ASN A 418 1.46 -0.27 -9.03
N LYS A 419 0.36 -1.00 -9.28
CA LYS A 419 0.22 -1.78 -10.52
C LYS A 419 0.34 -0.87 -11.74
N HIS A 420 0.87 -1.42 -12.83
CA HIS A 420 0.80 -0.75 -14.11
C HIS A 420 -0.68 -0.52 -14.50
N MET A 421 -1.02 0.71 -14.86
CA MET A 421 -2.33 1.06 -15.41
C MET A 421 -2.19 1.34 -16.90
N ASN A 422 -3.12 0.84 -17.70
CA ASN A 422 -3.18 1.20 -19.12
C ASN A 422 -3.58 2.69 -19.28
N LYS A 423 -3.47 3.21 -20.51
CA LYS A 423 -3.78 4.62 -20.80
C LYS A 423 -5.26 4.98 -20.56
N TRP A 424 -6.17 4.05 -20.78
CA TRP A 424 -7.61 4.25 -20.59
C TRP A 424 -7.94 4.46 -19.11
N ASP A 425 -7.44 3.58 -18.26
CA ASP A 425 -7.63 3.65 -16.80
C ASP A 425 -6.92 4.85 -16.19
N THR A 426 -5.67 5.10 -16.60
CA THR A 426 -4.92 6.27 -16.14
C THR A 426 -5.67 7.56 -16.48
N GLY A 427 -6.27 7.61 -17.66
CA GLY A 427 -7.07 8.73 -18.09
C GLY A 427 -8.37 8.93 -17.32
N TYR A 428 -9.07 7.84 -17.01
CA TYR A 428 -10.20 7.87 -16.09
C TYR A 428 -9.81 8.51 -14.75
N TYR A 429 -8.70 8.11 -14.14
CA TYR A 429 -8.26 8.68 -12.87
C TYR A 429 -7.76 10.12 -12.97
N ALA A 430 -7.13 10.52 -14.08
CA ALA A 430 -6.80 11.92 -14.35
C ALA A 430 -8.05 12.79 -14.43
N HIS A 431 -9.11 12.30 -15.09
CA HIS A 431 -10.41 12.97 -15.10
C HIS A 431 -11.03 13.07 -13.69
N ILE A 432 -10.92 12.02 -12.87
CA ILE A 432 -11.39 12.05 -11.48
C ILE A 432 -10.60 13.09 -10.66
N TYR A 433 -9.28 13.17 -10.82
CA TYR A 433 -8.45 14.18 -10.19
C TYR A 433 -8.95 15.60 -10.51
N ASN A 434 -9.09 15.93 -11.80
CA ASN A 434 -9.56 17.25 -12.24
C ASN A 434 -11.01 17.54 -11.82
N THR A 435 -11.85 16.51 -11.70
CA THR A 435 -13.19 16.66 -11.12
C THR A 435 -13.14 17.03 -9.65
N GLN A 436 -12.24 16.42 -8.87
CA GLN A 436 -12.02 16.82 -7.48
C GLN A 436 -11.45 18.24 -7.37
N CYS A 437 -10.51 18.62 -8.25
CA CYS A 437 -9.99 20.00 -8.31
C CYS A 437 -11.12 21.01 -8.52
N ARG A 438 -11.98 20.80 -9.52
CA ARG A 438 -13.13 21.67 -9.81
C ARG A 438 -14.09 21.80 -8.63
N ASN A 439 -14.37 20.70 -7.94
CA ASN A 439 -15.23 20.71 -6.75
C ASN A 439 -14.63 21.53 -5.60
N GLN A 440 -13.29 21.57 -5.49
CA GLN A 440 -12.57 22.33 -4.47
C GLN A 440 -12.10 23.71 -4.97
N ARG A 441 -12.41 24.09 -6.21
CA ARG A 441 -11.91 25.31 -6.90
C ARG A 441 -10.38 25.40 -6.91
N MET A 442 -9.72 24.26 -7.08
CA MET A 442 -8.28 24.14 -7.21
C MET A 442 -7.86 24.07 -8.68
N THR A 443 -6.61 24.43 -8.96
CA THR A 443 -5.98 24.32 -10.28
C THR A 443 -6.05 22.87 -10.79
N GLU A 444 -6.57 22.71 -12.00
CA GLU A 444 -6.64 21.43 -12.72
C GLU A 444 -5.26 21.09 -13.33
N LEU A 445 -5.00 19.80 -13.51
CA LEU A 445 -3.82 19.34 -14.24
C LEU A 445 -4.11 19.29 -15.74
N ASP A 446 -3.28 19.98 -16.52
CA ASP A 446 -3.26 19.89 -17.99
C ASP A 446 -2.39 18.71 -18.45
N TRP A 447 -2.45 17.59 -17.74
CA TRP A 447 -1.79 16.35 -18.14
C TRP A 447 -2.67 15.62 -19.17
N PRO A 448 -2.12 15.07 -20.26
CA PRO A 448 -0.70 14.87 -20.55
C PRO A 448 0.01 15.98 -21.33
N ASN A 449 -0.68 17.07 -21.72
CA ASN A 449 -0.10 18.16 -22.53
C ASN A 449 1.04 18.88 -21.81
N ARG A 450 0.87 19.09 -20.51
CA ARG A 450 1.82 19.72 -19.61
C ARG A 450 2.28 18.71 -18.57
N LYS A 451 3.60 18.64 -18.38
CA LYS A 451 4.22 17.82 -17.34
C LYS A 451 3.89 18.37 -15.96
N TYR A 452 4.06 17.55 -14.93
CA TYR A 452 3.98 18.03 -13.54
C TYR A 452 5.06 17.40 -12.64
N ILE A 453 5.37 18.11 -11.58
CA ILE A 453 6.18 17.70 -10.44
C ILE A 453 5.20 17.40 -9.30
N ALA A 454 5.41 16.35 -8.50
CA ALA A 454 4.50 16.05 -7.41
C ALA A 454 5.20 15.74 -6.09
N GLN A 455 4.61 16.16 -4.97
CA GLN A 455 4.84 15.57 -3.65
C GLN A 455 3.54 14.90 -3.18
N VAL A 456 3.61 13.59 -2.94
CA VAL A 456 2.48 12.80 -2.43
C VAL A 456 2.70 12.45 -0.97
N ALA A 457 2.10 13.23 -0.06
CA ALA A 457 2.27 13.06 1.37
C ALA A 457 1.04 13.54 2.15
N ARG A 458 0.89 13.06 3.40
CA ARG A 458 -0.08 13.65 4.34
C ARG A 458 0.25 15.13 4.55
N PHE A 459 -0.77 15.94 4.80
CA PHE A 459 -0.63 17.34 5.20
C PHE A 459 -0.18 17.41 6.67
N ASP A 460 1.08 17.10 6.90
CA ASP A 460 1.70 16.95 8.21
C ASP A 460 2.95 17.86 8.28
N PRO A 461 3.22 18.56 9.41
CA PRO A 461 4.35 19.48 9.52
C PRO A 461 5.71 18.84 9.18
N ALA A 462 5.85 17.53 9.39
CA ALA A 462 7.09 16.81 9.11
C ALA A 462 7.37 16.60 7.62
N LYS A 463 6.38 16.82 6.72
CA LYS A 463 6.48 16.50 5.29
C LYS A 463 7.13 17.59 4.43
N GLY A 464 7.57 18.69 5.03
CA GLY A 464 8.34 19.73 4.35
C GLY A 464 7.60 20.43 3.20
N ILE A 465 6.25 20.46 3.25
CA ILE A 465 5.41 21.11 2.24
C ILE A 465 5.82 22.57 1.98
N PRO A 466 6.14 23.40 3.00
CA PRO A 466 6.58 24.77 2.73
C PRO A 466 7.83 24.85 1.86
N THR A 467 8.79 23.93 2.06
CA THR A 467 10.00 23.83 1.25
C THR A 467 9.68 23.40 -0.19
N VAL A 468 8.65 22.59 -0.41
CA VAL A 468 8.19 22.23 -1.76
C VAL A 468 7.72 23.48 -2.51
N ILE A 469 6.89 24.31 -1.88
CA ILE A 469 6.39 25.55 -2.47
C ILE A 469 7.54 26.51 -2.80
N ASP A 470 8.46 26.73 -1.85
CA ASP A 470 9.63 27.60 -2.07
C ASP A 470 10.56 27.06 -3.18
N SER A 471 10.72 25.73 -3.27
CA SER A 471 11.53 25.09 -4.31
C SER A 471 10.93 25.27 -5.69
N TYR A 472 9.60 25.14 -5.79
CA TYR A 472 8.90 25.35 -7.05
C TYR A 472 8.92 26.82 -7.48
N ALA A 473 8.78 27.76 -6.55
CA ALA A 473 8.90 29.18 -6.85
C ALA A 473 10.30 29.54 -7.39
N GLU A 474 11.37 29.04 -6.76
CA GLU A 474 12.74 29.23 -7.25
C GLU A 474 12.97 28.52 -8.60
N PHE A 475 12.37 27.35 -8.83
CA PHE A 475 12.41 26.66 -10.12
C PHE A 475 11.72 27.48 -11.22
N ARG A 476 10.54 28.06 -10.94
CA ARG A 476 9.82 28.94 -11.87
C ARG A 476 10.65 30.18 -12.23
N ARG A 477 11.24 30.83 -11.24
CA ARG A 477 12.16 31.97 -11.45
C ARG A 477 13.34 31.60 -12.38
N ARG A 478 13.93 30.42 -12.20
CA ARG A 478 15.02 29.92 -13.08
C ARG A 478 14.55 29.58 -14.48
N CYS A 479 13.34 29.08 -14.65
CA CYS A 479 12.74 28.85 -15.96
C CYS A 479 12.54 30.18 -16.69
N ASP A 480 12.10 31.22 -15.99
CA ASP A 480 11.94 32.57 -16.57
C ASP A 480 13.29 33.15 -16.99
N ASP A 481 14.32 33.05 -16.13
CA ASP A 481 15.70 33.47 -16.47
C ASP A 481 16.24 32.73 -17.72
N ALA A 482 15.83 31.47 -17.91
CA ALA A 482 16.22 30.63 -19.05
C ALA A 482 15.28 30.73 -20.26
N ASN A 483 14.23 31.57 -20.20
CA ASN A 483 13.19 31.71 -21.23
C ASN A 483 12.46 30.40 -21.58
N ILE A 484 12.22 29.55 -20.59
CA ILE A 484 11.44 28.31 -20.73
C ILE A 484 9.95 28.65 -20.57
N THR A 485 9.15 28.38 -21.60
CA THR A 485 7.72 28.69 -21.60
C THR A 485 6.84 27.55 -21.08
N GLU A 486 7.19 26.30 -21.39
CA GLU A 486 6.38 25.10 -21.09
C GLU A 486 6.72 24.48 -19.72
N VAL A 487 6.66 25.29 -18.66
CA VAL A 487 7.14 24.86 -17.34
C VAL A 487 6.16 23.86 -16.70
N PRO A 488 6.60 22.75 -16.10
CA PRO A 488 5.71 21.78 -15.44
C PRO A 488 4.86 22.40 -14.34
N GLN A 489 3.64 21.88 -14.13
CA GLN A 489 2.81 22.21 -12.96
C GLN A 489 3.37 21.59 -11.67
N LEU A 490 2.91 22.06 -10.51
CA LEU A 490 3.18 21.43 -9.22
C LEU A 490 1.91 20.79 -8.65
N VAL A 491 2.04 19.55 -8.17
CA VAL A 491 1.03 18.86 -7.38
C VAL A 491 1.53 18.66 -5.96
N VAL A 492 0.76 19.11 -4.97
CA VAL A 492 0.94 18.72 -3.57
C VAL A 492 -0.33 18.04 -3.12
N CYS A 493 -0.30 16.72 -2.97
CA CYS A 493 -1.50 15.98 -2.62
C CYS A 493 -1.26 14.85 -1.62
N GLY A 494 -2.35 14.38 -1.01
CA GLY A 494 -2.32 13.19 -0.18
C GLY A 494 -3.70 12.87 0.37
N ASN A 495 -3.86 11.64 0.84
CA ASN A 495 -5.15 11.19 1.36
C ASN A 495 -5.43 11.86 2.70
N GLY A 496 -6.66 12.34 2.87
CA GLY A 496 -7.17 12.62 4.20
C GLY A 496 -7.20 11.32 5.02
N SER A 497 -6.74 11.35 6.28
CA SER A 497 -6.89 10.23 7.20
C SER A 497 -7.77 10.63 8.39
N ILE A 498 -8.62 9.72 8.84
CA ILE A 498 -9.56 9.94 9.96
C ILE A 498 -8.81 10.18 11.27
N ASP A 499 -7.58 9.67 11.39
CA ASP A 499 -6.71 9.81 12.55
C ASP A 499 -5.80 11.06 12.52
N ASP A 500 -5.96 11.94 11.52
CA ASP A 500 -5.10 13.12 11.32
C ASP A 500 -5.86 14.46 11.36
N PRO A 501 -6.23 14.94 12.56
CA PRO A 501 -6.96 16.20 12.74
C PRO A 501 -6.14 17.45 12.36
N ASP A 502 -4.81 17.33 12.25
CA ASP A 502 -3.92 18.46 11.98
C ASP A 502 -3.84 18.78 10.47
N GLY A 503 -4.34 17.87 9.60
CA GLY A 503 -4.22 18.01 8.14
C GLY A 503 -4.94 19.21 7.53
N ALA A 504 -6.01 19.70 8.16
CA ALA A 504 -6.68 20.93 7.71
C ALA A 504 -5.82 22.17 7.95
N ILE A 505 -5.13 22.23 9.09
CA ILE A 505 -4.29 23.38 9.48
C ILE A 505 -3.12 23.53 8.51
N ILE A 506 -2.47 22.42 8.16
CA ILE A 506 -1.32 22.43 7.24
C ILE A 506 -1.75 22.76 5.81
N PHE A 507 -2.95 22.33 5.41
CA PHE A 507 -3.54 22.73 4.13
C PHE A 507 -3.74 24.24 4.08
N ASP A 508 -4.38 24.83 5.09
CA ASP A 508 -4.62 26.28 5.15
C ASP A 508 -3.30 27.06 5.11
N GLN A 509 -2.28 26.62 5.89
CA GLN A 509 -0.95 27.22 5.87
C GLN A 509 -0.29 27.16 4.48
N THR A 510 -0.47 26.05 3.77
CA THR A 510 0.09 25.87 2.41
C THR A 510 -0.58 26.84 1.43
N MET A 511 -1.91 26.98 1.52
CA MET A 511 -2.66 27.93 0.67
C MET A 511 -2.29 29.38 0.99
N THR A 512 -2.22 29.75 2.27
CA THR A 512 -1.76 31.09 2.69
C THR A 512 -0.37 31.41 2.16
N GLN A 513 0.58 30.47 2.23
CA GLN A 513 1.92 30.69 1.66
C GLN A 513 1.87 30.96 0.15
N LEU A 514 1.06 30.22 -0.61
CA LEU A 514 0.89 30.43 -2.05
C LEU A 514 0.23 31.77 -2.35
N GLU A 515 -0.87 32.10 -1.68
CA GLU A 515 -1.65 33.31 -1.90
C GLU A 515 -0.90 34.59 -1.51
N ASP A 516 -0.22 34.58 -0.36
CA ASP A 516 0.45 35.76 0.17
C ASP A 516 1.84 35.99 -0.44
N HIS A 517 2.62 34.91 -0.64
CA HIS A 517 4.03 35.04 -1.08
C HIS A 517 4.21 34.81 -2.58
N TYR A 518 3.38 33.95 -3.20
CA TYR A 518 3.56 33.53 -4.59
C TYR A 518 2.26 33.54 -5.43
N PRO A 519 1.45 34.63 -5.40
CA PRO A 519 0.14 34.65 -6.04
C PRO A 519 0.18 34.40 -7.56
N HIS A 520 1.31 34.73 -8.21
CA HIS A 520 1.54 34.49 -9.63
C HIS A 520 1.68 33.00 -10.00
N LEU A 521 1.79 32.09 -9.02
CA LEU A 521 1.92 30.65 -9.24
C LEU A 521 0.61 29.88 -9.03
N LEU A 522 -0.46 30.53 -8.57
CA LEU A 522 -1.72 29.85 -8.23
C LEU A 522 -2.26 29.03 -9.40
N ASP A 523 -2.19 29.56 -10.62
CA ASP A 523 -2.65 28.88 -11.84
C ASP A 523 -1.77 27.69 -12.28
N ASP A 524 -0.63 27.47 -11.61
CA ASP A 524 0.31 26.40 -11.89
C ASP A 524 0.43 25.36 -10.78
N VAL A 525 -0.18 25.59 -9.61
CA VAL A 525 -0.04 24.75 -8.42
C VAL A 525 -1.39 24.16 -8.01
N SER A 526 -1.46 22.84 -7.90
CA SER A 526 -2.62 22.11 -7.40
C SER A 526 -2.33 21.53 -6.01
N VAL A 527 -3.03 22.02 -4.99
CA VAL A 527 -2.93 21.54 -3.60
C VAL A 527 -4.19 20.77 -3.25
N MET A 528 -4.10 19.45 -3.10
CA MET A 528 -5.27 18.57 -3.05
C MET A 528 -5.25 17.60 -1.86
N ARG A 529 -6.27 17.68 -1.01
CA ARG A 529 -6.60 16.63 -0.05
C ARG A 529 -7.52 15.63 -0.73
N LEU A 530 -6.94 14.54 -1.21
CA LEU A 530 -7.65 13.55 -2.01
C LEU A 530 -8.44 12.59 -1.12
N ASP A 531 -9.55 12.10 -1.67
CA ASP A 531 -10.28 10.98 -1.09
C ASP A 531 -9.43 9.69 -1.14
N ALA A 532 -9.79 8.71 -0.31
CA ALA A 532 -9.09 7.43 -0.28
C ALA A 532 -9.31 6.63 -1.58
N ASN A 533 -8.34 6.70 -2.49
CA ASN A 533 -8.32 5.96 -3.75
C ASN A 533 -6.87 5.68 -4.18
N ASP A 534 -6.49 4.40 -4.18
CA ASP A 534 -5.12 3.99 -4.45
C ASP A 534 -4.72 4.21 -5.92
N GLN A 535 -5.61 3.89 -6.87
CA GLN A 535 -5.36 4.12 -8.30
C GLN A 535 -5.26 5.61 -8.65
N LEU A 536 -5.98 6.49 -7.95
CA LEU A 536 -5.84 7.93 -8.13
C LEU A 536 -4.44 8.40 -7.72
N LEU A 537 -3.90 7.89 -6.61
CA LEU A 537 -2.52 8.16 -6.22
C LEU A 537 -1.51 7.55 -7.17
N ASN A 538 -1.76 6.33 -7.66
CA ASN A 538 -0.95 5.69 -8.69
C ASN A 538 -0.85 6.59 -9.93
N MET A 539 -1.98 7.12 -10.40
CA MET A 539 -2.02 8.04 -11.53
C MET A 539 -1.11 9.25 -11.31
N VAL A 540 -1.16 9.87 -10.13
CA VAL A 540 -0.30 11.01 -9.78
C VAL A 540 1.18 10.62 -9.67
N ILE A 541 1.50 9.49 -9.03
CA ILE A 541 2.89 9.09 -8.80
C ILE A 541 3.54 8.63 -10.11
N ALA A 542 2.89 7.72 -10.83
CA ALA A 542 3.46 7.04 -11.98
C ALA A 542 3.58 7.92 -13.23
N ASN A 543 2.86 9.05 -13.29
CA ASN A 543 2.88 9.96 -14.44
C ASN A 543 3.56 11.31 -14.13
N ALA A 544 4.10 11.49 -12.92
CA ALA A 544 4.90 12.67 -12.59
C ALA A 544 6.22 12.67 -13.38
N HIS A 545 6.70 13.87 -13.73
CA HIS A 545 8.03 14.04 -14.32
C HIS A 545 9.13 13.85 -13.25
N VAL A 546 8.89 14.35 -12.04
CA VAL A 546 9.76 14.21 -10.86
C VAL A 546 8.88 14.11 -9.62
N ILE A 547 9.23 13.22 -8.70
CA ILE A 547 8.62 13.17 -7.36
C ILE A 547 9.53 13.84 -6.33
N LEU A 548 8.93 14.69 -5.50
CA LEU A 548 9.56 15.30 -4.35
C LEU A 548 9.15 14.56 -3.07
N GLN A 549 10.11 14.38 -2.16
CA GLN A 549 9.82 13.94 -0.80
C GLN A 549 10.74 14.70 0.17
N LEU A 550 10.36 15.93 0.51
CA LEU A 550 11.20 16.87 1.26
C LEU A 550 10.96 16.82 2.78
N SER A 551 10.61 15.65 3.31
CA SER A 551 10.31 15.46 4.73
C SER A 551 11.45 15.97 5.62
N THR A 552 11.13 16.75 6.65
CA THR A 552 12.11 17.17 7.68
C THR A 552 12.34 16.08 8.71
N ARG A 553 11.36 15.17 8.87
CA ARG A 553 11.43 14.01 9.77
C ARG A 553 10.65 12.87 9.15
N GLU A 554 11.22 11.67 9.20
CA GLU A 554 10.62 10.52 8.52
C GLU A 554 11.06 9.20 9.13
N GLY A 555 10.14 8.23 9.14
CA GLY A 555 10.46 6.85 9.49
C GLY A 555 11.23 6.17 8.36
N PHE A 556 10.50 5.54 7.44
CA PHE A 556 11.06 4.95 6.22
C PHE A 556 10.63 5.71 4.96
N GLU A 557 9.34 6.09 4.88
CA GLU A 557 8.66 6.66 3.72
C GLU A 557 8.75 5.82 2.45
N ILE A 558 7.78 4.90 2.33
CA ILE A 558 7.73 3.96 1.21
C ILE A 558 7.36 4.63 -0.11
N LYS A 559 6.75 5.83 -0.09
CA LYS A 559 6.40 6.61 -1.29
C LYS A 559 7.59 6.85 -2.22
N VAL A 560 8.80 6.90 -1.64
CA VAL A 560 10.05 6.99 -2.42
C VAL A 560 10.27 5.74 -3.26
N SER A 561 10.15 4.55 -2.68
CA SER A 561 10.24 3.29 -3.45
C SER A 561 9.11 3.13 -4.47
N GLU A 562 7.91 3.63 -4.17
CA GLU A 562 6.77 3.60 -5.10
C GLU A 562 7.04 4.45 -6.35
N ALA A 563 7.54 5.68 -6.17
CA ALA A 563 7.97 6.54 -7.27
C ALA A 563 9.12 5.91 -8.09
N LEU A 564 10.12 5.36 -7.39
CA LEU A 564 11.23 4.68 -8.06
C LEU A 564 10.75 3.47 -8.86
N HIS A 565 9.85 2.65 -8.32
CA HIS A 565 9.26 1.49 -8.99
C HIS A 565 8.51 1.89 -10.26
N ALA A 566 7.80 3.02 -10.23
CA ALA A 566 7.15 3.59 -11.41
C ALA A 566 8.15 4.16 -12.46
N GLY A 567 9.45 4.20 -12.15
CA GLY A 567 10.48 4.76 -13.02
C GLY A 567 10.58 6.28 -12.97
N VAL A 568 10.08 6.90 -11.91
CA VAL A 568 10.11 8.36 -11.73
C VAL A 568 11.31 8.75 -10.86
N PRO A 569 12.23 9.61 -11.36
CA PRO A 569 13.33 10.14 -10.56
C PRO A 569 12.80 10.95 -9.37
N VAL A 570 13.51 10.86 -8.25
CA VAL A 570 13.10 11.50 -7.01
C VAL A 570 14.11 12.57 -6.55
N ILE A 571 13.64 13.66 -5.97
CA ILE A 571 14.47 14.60 -5.20
C ILE A 571 13.95 14.59 -3.77
N VAL A 572 14.79 14.14 -2.84
CA VAL A 572 14.34 13.80 -1.50
C VAL A 572 15.29 14.30 -0.43
N SER A 573 14.78 14.55 0.76
CA SER A 573 15.61 14.97 1.89
C SER A 573 16.50 13.84 2.40
N ASN A 574 17.70 14.21 2.88
CA ASN A 574 18.62 13.29 3.53
C ASN A 574 18.23 13.02 5.00
N GLU A 575 16.99 12.56 5.23
CA GLU A 575 16.42 12.36 6.57
C GLU A 575 15.81 10.97 6.76
N GLY A 576 15.80 10.51 8.01
CA GLY A 576 15.16 9.24 8.36
C GLY A 576 15.68 8.07 7.51
N GLY A 577 14.75 7.29 6.94
CA GLY A 577 15.01 6.13 6.09
C GLY A 577 14.95 6.39 4.59
N ILE A 578 14.70 7.63 4.18
CA ILE A 578 14.67 8.03 2.78
C ILE A 578 16.00 7.68 2.07
N PRO A 579 17.19 7.93 2.66
CA PRO A 579 18.47 7.61 2.01
C PRO A 579 18.74 6.12 1.80
N LEU A 580 17.97 5.22 2.42
CA LEU A 580 18.09 3.78 2.18
C LEU A 580 17.58 3.38 0.79
N GLN A 581 16.68 4.18 0.23
CA GLN A 581 15.96 3.88 -1.01
C GLN A 581 16.60 4.55 -2.23
N VAL A 582 17.30 5.68 -2.02
CA VAL A 582 17.87 6.51 -3.09
C VAL A 582 19.37 6.33 -3.20
N LYS A 583 19.83 6.01 -4.41
CA LYS A 583 21.23 6.02 -4.82
C LYS A 583 21.49 7.40 -5.43
N ASP A 584 22.08 8.29 -4.64
CA ASP A 584 22.32 9.69 -5.01
C ASP A 584 23.05 9.82 -6.37
N ASN A 585 22.58 10.73 -7.23
CA ASN A 585 23.01 10.93 -8.62
C ASN A 585 22.79 9.74 -9.59
N VAL A 586 22.16 8.65 -9.13
CA VAL A 586 21.90 7.45 -9.95
C VAL A 586 20.42 7.32 -10.29
N ASN A 587 19.56 7.24 -9.27
CA ASN A 587 18.10 7.13 -9.44
C ASN A 587 17.31 8.31 -8.82
N GLY A 588 18.03 9.27 -8.24
CA GLY A 588 17.47 10.46 -7.63
C GLY A 588 18.56 11.31 -6.96
N TYR A 589 18.13 12.35 -6.26
CA TYR A 589 19.00 13.28 -5.54
C TYR A 589 18.67 13.32 -4.05
N LEU A 590 19.71 13.30 -3.21
CA LEU A 590 19.62 13.57 -1.78
C LEU A 590 19.95 15.04 -1.49
N VAL A 591 19.04 15.75 -0.83
CA VAL A 591 19.23 17.17 -0.48
C VAL A 591 19.18 17.40 1.03
N THR A 592 19.83 18.46 1.50
CA THR A 592 19.68 18.90 2.90
C THR A 592 18.26 19.42 3.14
N PRO A 593 17.58 19.03 4.24
CA PRO A 593 16.26 19.56 4.57
C PRO A 593 16.22 21.09 4.57
N GLY A 594 15.20 21.66 3.92
CA GLY A 594 15.03 23.11 3.80
C GLY A 594 15.85 23.79 2.70
N ASP A 595 16.77 23.08 2.02
CA ASP A 595 17.56 23.65 0.91
C ASP A 595 16.76 23.67 -0.40
N TYR A 596 15.78 24.57 -0.46
CA TYR A 596 14.91 24.74 -1.61
C TYR A 596 15.66 25.17 -2.89
N LYS A 597 16.82 25.82 -2.76
CA LYS A 597 17.62 26.29 -3.91
C LYS A 597 18.31 25.15 -4.63
N THR A 598 18.79 24.15 -3.88
CA THR A 598 19.37 22.92 -4.45
C THR A 598 18.27 22.05 -5.06
N VAL A 599 17.10 21.95 -4.43
CA VAL A 599 15.94 21.26 -5.04
C VAL A 599 15.57 21.90 -6.38
N ALA A 600 15.42 23.23 -6.43
CA ALA A 600 15.11 23.95 -7.66
C ALA A 600 16.18 23.76 -8.76
N LYS A 601 17.46 23.65 -8.37
CA LYS A 601 18.54 23.30 -9.30
C LYS A 601 18.33 21.92 -9.91
N HIS A 602 18.07 20.91 -9.10
CA HIS A 602 17.87 19.55 -9.60
C HIS A 602 16.57 19.38 -10.40
N LEU A 603 15.53 20.15 -10.06
CA LEU A 603 14.34 20.26 -10.91
C LEU A 603 14.69 20.82 -12.29
N MET A 604 15.54 21.85 -12.36
CA MET A 604 16.04 22.39 -13.63
C MET A 604 16.88 21.37 -14.41
N ASP A 605 17.78 20.65 -13.74
CA ASP A 605 18.61 19.61 -14.34
C ASP A 605 17.73 18.51 -14.95
N LEU A 606 16.78 17.96 -14.17
CA LEU A 606 15.89 16.89 -14.62
C LEU A 606 14.87 17.33 -15.68
N TYR A 607 14.54 18.62 -15.74
CA TYR A 607 13.60 19.14 -16.72
C TYR A 607 14.29 19.46 -18.06
N THR A 608 15.50 20.03 -18.03
CA THR A 608 16.21 20.48 -19.24
C THR A 608 17.16 19.43 -19.83
N ASP A 609 17.71 18.51 -19.02
CA ASP A 609 18.54 17.41 -19.48
C ASP A 609 17.72 16.12 -19.60
N HIS A 610 17.24 15.86 -20.83
CA HIS A 610 16.42 14.69 -21.14
C HIS A 610 17.21 13.37 -21.04
N ASP A 611 18.51 13.36 -21.31
CA ASP A 611 19.35 12.16 -21.23
C ASP A 611 19.60 11.79 -19.76
N LEU A 612 19.85 12.78 -18.91
CA LEU A 612 19.92 12.62 -17.46
C LEU A 612 18.62 12.05 -16.91
N HIS A 613 17.48 12.66 -17.27
CA HIS A 613 16.16 12.19 -16.83
C HIS A 613 15.90 10.74 -17.26
N ALA A 614 16.09 10.42 -18.55
CA ALA A 614 15.87 9.08 -19.08
C ALA A 614 16.78 8.03 -18.42
N ARG A 615 18.05 8.38 -18.17
CA ARG A 615 18.98 7.51 -17.42
C ARG A 615 18.48 7.28 -16.00
N MET A 616 18.17 8.34 -15.25
CA MET A 616 17.69 8.22 -13.87
C MET A 616 16.38 7.46 -13.77
N SER A 617 15.44 7.67 -14.70
CA SER A 617 14.18 6.93 -14.78
C SER A 617 14.40 5.43 -14.97
N ARG A 618 15.35 5.03 -15.82
CA ARG A 618 15.70 3.62 -16.01
C ARG A 618 16.31 3.01 -14.76
N GLU A 619 17.24 3.72 -14.11
CA GLU A 619 17.87 3.26 -12.87
C GLU A 619 16.87 3.22 -11.70
N ALA A 620 15.89 4.12 -11.66
CA ALA A 620 14.79 4.11 -10.71
C ALA A 620 13.97 2.83 -10.87
N LYS A 621 13.47 2.55 -12.08
CA LYS A 621 12.63 1.39 -12.38
C LYS A 621 13.31 0.06 -12.06
N ASN A 622 14.61 -0.06 -12.34
CA ASN A 622 15.36 -1.30 -12.18
C ASN A 622 16.09 -1.42 -10.83
N GLY A 623 16.11 -0.35 -10.01
CA GLY A 623 16.97 -0.24 -8.83
C GLY A 623 16.30 -0.57 -7.51
N VAL A 624 15.00 -0.85 -7.50
CA VAL A 624 14.22 -1.14 -6.28
C VAL A 624 14.57 -2.52 -5.73
N SER A 625 14.74 -2.60 -4.41
CA SER A 625 15.06 -3.85 -3.69
C SER A 625 13.82 -4.71 -3.48
N ASP A 626 13.95 -6.04 -3.56
CA ASP A 626 12.91 -6.99 -3.19
C ASP A 626 12.44 -6.82 -1.72
N GLU A 627 13.30 -6.27 -0.86
CA GLU A 627 13.06 -6.08 0.57
C GLU A 627 11.91 -5.11 0.87
N VAL A 628 11.60 -4.20 -0.06
CA VAL A 628 10.50 -3.22 0.09
C VAL A 628 9.20 -3.67 -0.59
N GLY A 629 9.18 -4.85 -1.21
CA GLY A 629 7.97 -5.46 -1.79
C GLY A 629 7.29 -6.48 -0.88
N THR A 630 6.05 -6.86 -1.21
CA THR A 630 5.24 -7.84 -0.46
C THR A 630 5.94 -9.18 -0.25
N VAL A 631 6.68 -9.70 -1.24
CA VAL A 631 7.37 -10.99 -1.10
C VAL A 631 8.55 -10.89 -0.13
N GLY A 632 9.34 -9.82 -0.17
CA GLY A 632 10.40 -9.56 0.80
C GLY A 632 9.88 -9.31 2.21
N ASN A 633 8.71 -8.67 2.34
CA ASN A 633 7.99 -8.55 3.60
C ASN A 633 7.60 -9.93 4.15
N ALA A 634 6.97 -10.75 3.32
CA ALA A 634 6.54 -12.10 3.69
C ALA A 634 7.72 -13.00 4.07
N LEU A 635 8.85 -12.91 3.36
CA LEU A 635 10.09 -13.60 3.73
C LEU A 635 10.48 -13.31 5.17
N GLY A 636 10.52 -12.02 5.54
CA GLY A 636 10.91 -11.60 6.88
C GLY A 636 9.98 -12.16 7.96
N TRP A 637 8.66 -12.01 7.78
CA TRP A 637 7.68 -12.51 8.75
C TRP A 637 7.66 -14.04 8.83
N PHE A 638 7.75 -14.74 7.70
CA PHE A 638 7.74 -16.20 7.68
C PHE A 638 9.00 -16.79 8.29
N TYR A 639 10.16 -16.17 8.05
CA TYR A 639 11.40 -16.55 8.72
C TYR A 639 11.27 -16.40 10.24
N LEU A 640 10.90 -15.20 10.72
CA LEU A 640 10.78 -14.95 12.16
C LEU A 640 9.79 -15.94 12.80
N ALA A 641 8.63 -16.14 12.18
CA ALA A 641 7.66 -17.10 12.65
C ALA A 641 8.22 -18.53 12.71
N ALA A 642 8.87 -19.00 11.64
CA ALA A 642 9.43 -20.35 11.58
C ALA A 642 10.52 -20.56 12.65
N LYS A 643 11.38 -19.56 12.89
CA LYS A 643 12.44 -19.63 13.90
C LYS A 643 11.89 -19.61 15.31
N TRP A 644 10.93 -18.74 15.61
CA TRP A 644 10.30 -18.71 16.93
C TRP A 644 9.51 -20.00 17.23
N GLN A 645 8.89 -20.60 16.22
CA GLN A 645 8.26 -21.91 16.34
C GLN A 645 9.27 -23.05 16.55
N GLU A 646 10.52 -22.89 16.11
CA GLU A 646 11.58 -23.88 16.27
C GLU A 646 12.32 -23.75 17.61
N LEU A 647 12.61 -22.52 18.03
CA LEU A 647 13.46 -22.23 19.18
C LEU A 647 12.69 -22.01 20.49
N GLY A 648 11.40 -21.65 20.44
CA GLY A 648 10.65 -21.20 21.61
C GLY A 648 11.20 -19.89 22.19
N THR A 649 10.89 -19.58 23.46
CA THR A 649 11.27 -18.33 24.14
C THR A 649 12.54 -18.41 24.98
N ASN A 650 13.09 -19.60 25.21
CA ASN A 650 14.26 -19.80 26.07
C ASN A 650 15.27 -20.80 25.45
N PRO A 651 16.41 -20.33 24.89
CA PRO A 651 16.91 -18.95 24.90
C PRO A 651 16.25 -18.01 23.87
N GLY A 652 15.45 -18.55 22.94
CA GLY A 652 14.82 -17.78 21.85
C GLY A 652 15.77 -17.36 20.73
N LEU A 653 15.24 -16.63 19.75
CA LEU A 653 16.02 -16.09 18.64
C LEU A 653 16.77 -14.83 19.10
N ARG A 654 18.08 -14.79 18.89
CA ARG A 654 18.89 -13.58 19.06
C ARG A 654 18.93 -12.76 17.79
N GLY A 655 18.52 -11.50 17.88
CA GLY A 655 18.52 -10.53 16.79
C GLY A 655 19.88 -9.88 16.57
N ASP A 656 20.52 -9.42 17.64
CA ASP A 656 21.84 -8.76 17.62
C ASP A 656 21.96 -7.65 16.57
N GLU A 657 20.91 -6.83 16.41
CA GLU A 657 20.83 -5.71 15.45
C GLU A 657 20.99 -6.15 13.97
N LYS A 658 20.63 -7.39 13.63
CA LYS A 658 20.71 -7.94 12.27
C LYS A 658 19.48 -7.65 11.42
N TRP A 659 19.67 -7.68 10.10
CA TRP A 659 18.58 -7.59 9.14
C TRP A 659 17.88 -8.93 8.99
N VAL A 660 16.56 -8.92 9.12
CA VAL A 660 15.75 -10.13 9.04
C VAL A 660 15.88 -10.79 7.66
N ASN A 661 15.90 -10.00 6.58
CA ASN A 661 16.06 -10.51 5.22
C ASN A 661 17.41 -11.21 5.00
N ASP A 662 18.50 -10.71 5.58
CA ASP A 662 19.82 -11.34 5.51
C ASP A 662 19.80 -12.68 6.24
N MET A 663 19.33 -12.69 7.49
CA MET A 663 19.21 -13.90 8.30
C MET A 663 18.36 -14.98 7.61
N ALA A 664 17.23 -14.59 7.03
CA ALA A 664 16.33 -15.49 6.31
C ALA A 664 16.97 -16.07 5.05
N ARG A 665 17.61 -15.23 4.24
CA ARG A 665 18.21 -15.66 2.96
C ARG A 665 19.45 -16.52 3.16
N GLU A 666 20.31 -16.17 4.12
CA GLU A 666 21.49 -16.95 4.46
C GLU A 666 21.09 -18.36 4.94
N GLU A 667 20.14 -18.45 5.88
CA GLU A 667 19.71 -19.75 6.42
C GLU A 667 18.94 -20.59 5.38
N ALA A 668 18.17 -19.97 4.50
CA ALA A 668 17.49 -20.68 3.41
C ALA A 668 18.44 -21.15 2.27
N GLY A 669 19.73 -20.76 2.31
CA GLY A 669 20.72 -21.12 1.29
C GLY A 669 20.70 -20.24 0.04
N TYR A 670 20.14 -19.02 0.13
CA TYR A 670 20.03 -18.05 -0.96
C TYR A 670 20.64 -16.68 -0.58
N PRO A 671 21.90 -16.59 -0.13
CA PRO A 671 22.49 -15.31 0.29
C PRO A 671 22.47 -14.27 -0.84
N TYR A 672 22.53 -12.99 -0.48
CA TYR A 672 22.65 -11.91 -1.47
C TYR A 672 23.94 -12.04 -2.27
N SER A 673 23.84 -11.90 -3.59
CA SER A 673 24.99 -11.90 -4.49
C SER A 673 25.60 -10.49 -4.65
N GLU A 674 26.85 -10.41 -5.09
CA GLU A 674 27.47 -9.13 -5.42
C GLU A 674 26.72 -8.45 -6.58
N GLY A 675 26.42 -7.15 -6.43
CA GLY A 675 25.66 -6.38 -7.41
C GLY A 675 24.13 -6.58 -7.38
N GLU A 676 23.62 -7.50 -6.55
CA GLU A 676 22.18 -7.67 -6.34
C GLU A 676 21.58 -6.43 -5.64
N ASN A 677 20.43 -5.96 -6.11
CA ASN A 677 19.72 -4.84 -5.49
C ASN A 677 19.32 -5.22 -4.06
N ARG A 678 19.85 -4.46 -3.09
CA ARG A 678 19.49 -4.55 -1.68
C ARG A 678 19.63 -3.20 -1.02
N LEU A 679 18.90 -2.99 0.08
CA LEU A 679 19.02 -1.76 0.86
C LEU A 679 20.44 -1.67 1.50
N PRO A 680 21.03 -0.48 1.57
CA PRO A 680 22.40 -0.32 2.04
C PRO A 680 22.56 -0.69 3.53
N ARG A 681 23.43 -1.66 3.83
CA ARG A 681 23.67 -2.13 5.20
C ARG A 681 24.51 -1.19 6.06
N HIS A 682 25.27 -0.28 5.45
CA HIS A 682 26.16 0.65 6.17
C HIS A 682 25.42 1.58 7.13
N PHE A 683 24.11 1.79 6.97
CA PHE A 683 23.26 2.54 7.91
C PHE A 683 23.11 1.87 9.28
N THR A 684 23.30 0.55 9.34
CA THR A 684 23.21 -0.26 10.56
C THR A 684 24.56 -0.74 11.07
N GLN A 685 25.62 -0.61 10.26
CA GLN A 685 26.98 -0.92 10.67
C GLN A 685 27.50 0.17 11.60
N ARG A 686 28.12 -0.23 12.72
CA ARG A 686 28.80 0.74 13.57
C ARG A 686 30.05 1.24 12.85
N LYS A 687 30.25 2.57 12.82
CA LYS A 687 31.55 3.14 12.51
C LYS A 687 32.52 2.73 13.62
N GLU A 688 33.41 1.79 13.35
CA GLU A 688 34.56 1.52 14.22
C GLU A 688 35.41 2.80 14.27
N GLY A 689 35.42 3.50 15.41
CA GLY A 689 36.27 4.70 15.58
C GLY A 689 35.80 5.79 16.55
N ALA A 690 34.55 5.79 17.04
CA ALA A 690 34.07 6.83 17.96
C ALA A 690 34.31 6.53 19.46
N GLN A 691 35.35 5.75 19.79
CA GLN A 691 35.89 5.61 21.14
C GLN A 691 37.39 5.93 21.10
N ASN A 692 37.72 7.22 21.21
CA ASN A 692 38.95 7.79 21.80
C ASN A 692 39.09 9.28 21.43
N GLY A 693 38.08 10.08 21.75
CA GLY A 693 38.23 11.53 21.87
C GLY A 693 38.54 11.89 23.31
N LYS A 694 39.79 11.69 23.75
CA LYS A 694 40.26 12.35 24.98
C LYS A 694 40.21 13.85 24.71
N VAL A 695 39.36 14.54 25.46
CA VAL A 695 39.43 16.00 25.61
C VAL A 695 40.82 16.32 26.14
N GLN A 696 41.66 16.86 25.26
CA GLN A 696 42.94 17.44 25.64
C GLN A 696 42.62 18.89 26.05
N GLU A 697 42.55 19.13 27.35
CA GLU A 697 42.61 20.48 27.92
C GLU A 697 43.96 21.10 27.51
N ASN A 698 43.93 21.99 26.53
CA ASN A 698 44.99 22.96 26.38
C ASN A 698 44.63 24.15 27.27
N GLY A 699 45.38 24.29 28.36
CA GLY A 699 45.42 25.51 29.14
C GLY A 699 46.16 26.59 28.37
N ASP A 700 45.49 27.72 28.16
CA ASP A 700 46.15 28.95 27.72
C ASP A 700 46.69 29.66 28.96
N ASN A 701 48.03 29.73 29.02
CA ASN A 701 48.77 30.75 29.74
C ASN A 701 49.03 31.90 28.76
N GLU A 702 48.83 33.12 29.28
CA GLU A 702 49.15 34.46 28.73
C GLU A 702 48.20 35.07 27.67
#